data_AF-A0A2U1MF34-F1
#
_entry.id   AF-A0A2U1MF34-F1
#
_cell.length_a   1.000
_cell.length_b   1.000
_cell.length_c   1.000
_cell.angle_alpha   90.00
_cell.angle_beta   90.00
_cell.angle_gamma   90.00
#
_symmetry.space_group_name_H-M   'P 1'
#
loop_
_entity.id
_entity.type
_entity.pdbx_description
1 polymer ?
#
loop_
_entity_poly.entity_id
_entity_poly.type
_entity_poly.pdbx_seq_one_letter_code
_entity_poly.pdbx_strand_id
1 'polypeptide(L)'
;MFKSARWKNEKNKIKSVFKLQFHATQLAQLGGDSLMISIIPADVGKPTSRLDKAKVQHGTCYWEKPIYETVKFSQDPKTGRINEKIYYFVVAKDSSRLGSVGEVSIDFASYVEAKKPFSLSLPLKNANSVHVLHVSIQKVQGSFDQSDESDNASQHERSLRTYFGNIDLERTVSSRRTSIGSDIMLSRSNSNSEFNTPKIAKLSQEFSMTKDRSIIQWDWINSTDESSTSTLEGTSEEGSPDAVIQKLKAELKALTRHAEFSELELQTLRKRIVKEMKKSQDLLKEVATLKEELKGYQNREEVKVNGMLLIDEGDPWALLAELRQELKHEKNLSSNLRLQLEESQESNAELVLALEKSKSICYNDQPSKVVDSKSGDDDEEQIELEMIVKEHIGVKETQVLKQKIAVLYGEIELYKRDKDELEMQMEQIALDYEILKQENHDMSYKLERSQIQEQLNMECECPQLDSLENDLKTKSEELSMSRLVIKELEAHIQNLEEELENQAQSFENDLEELTRAKTEQEQRAIRAEDSLRKIRLQNANAATRLQAELKRVSQKMAYTFEVNENAAVKAVNESKKLSAEKRILEDTLIKVKKDLQLVDDLFQEKLAFLENQLTLKSKQIEMFKKEVERMHKIESERSKPIATDRFEDFISQKEKDLQLEIEELERKLDVLVLKTENGQFIVHVCFLKISDYGIWFADSHLAPALANELKTISQLPKCVPSQ
;
A
#
# COMPACT_ATOMS: atom_id res chain seq x y z
N MET A 1 28.30 -37.04 -39.94
CA MET A 1 27.09 -36.29 -39.54
C MET A 1 27.09 -36.15 -38.02
N PHE A 2 27.54 -35.01 -37.50
CA PHE A 2 27.49 -34.71 -36.05
C PHE A 2 26.51 -33.56 -35.84
N LYS A 3 25.42 -33.83 -35.11
CA LYS A 3 24.45 -32.81 -34.68
C LYS A 3 25.18 -31.88 -33.71
N SER A 4 25.35 -30.61 -34.11
CA SER A 4 25.85 -29.57 -33.20
C SER A 4 24.79 -29.31 -32.13
N ALA A 5 25.06 -29.80 -30.92
CA ALA A 5 24.37 -29.35 -29.72
C ALA A 5 24.73 -27.87 -29.52
N ARG A 6 23.83 -26.96 -29.93
CA ARG A 6 23.87 -25.54 -29.53
C ARG A 6 23.60 -25.47 -28.03
N TRP A 7 24.63 -25.61 -27.21
CA TRP A 7 24.61 -25.10 -25.84
C TRP A 7 24.48 -23.58 -25.91
N LYS A 8 23.25 -23.07 -25.80
CA LYS A 8 22.98 -21.63 -25.73
C LYS A 8 23.53 -21.09 -24.41
N ASN A 9 24.28 -19.99 -24.48
CA ASN A 9 24.69 -19.16 -23.33
C ASN A 9 23.47 -18.72 -22.49
N GLU A 10 23.12 -19.49 -21.47
CA GLU A 10 22.08 -19.09 -20.49
C GLU A 10 22.63 -18.25 -19.34
N LYS A 11 23.95 -18.24 -19.16
CA LYS A 11 24.64 -17.56 -18.04
C LYS A 11 24.55 -16.02 -18.05
N ASN A 12 24.01 -15.42 -19.10
CA ASN A 12 23.95 -13.95 -19.25
C ASN A 12 22.52 -13.41 -19.37
N LYS A 13 21.50 -14.20 -18.99
CA LYS A 13 20.11 -13.76 -19.05
C LYS A 13 19.63 -13.31 -17.66
N ILE A 14 19.29 -12.04 -17.52
CA ILE A 14 18.70 -11.49 -16.30
C ILE A 14 17.18 -11.40 -16.52
N LYS A 15 16.38 -11.89 -15.57
CA LYS A 15 14.92 -11.70 -15.57
C LYS A 15 14.56 -10.68 -14.49
N SER A 16 13.69 -9.73 -14.79
CA SER A 16 13.14 -8.82 -13.78
C SER A 16 11.69 -8.52 -14.06
N VAL A 17 10.90 -8.39 -13.00
CA VAL A 17 9.48 -8.08 -13.07
C VAL A 17 9.30 -6.61 -12.75
N PHE A 18 8.60 -5.88 -13.61
CA PHE A 18 8.28 -4.47 -13.43
C PHE A 18 6.79 -4.31 -13.20
N LYS A 19 6.43 -3.62 -12.12
CA LYS A 19 5.09 -3.10 -11.87
C LYS A 19 4.95 -1.77 -12.61
N LEU A 20 3.95 -1.69 -13.47
CA LEU A 20 3.67 -0.55 -14.33
C LEU A 20 2.28 0.01 -14.02
N GLN A 21 2.18 1.32 -13.82
CA GLN A 21 0.91 2.02 -13.66
C GLN A 21 0.83 3.19 -14.63
N PHE A 22 -0.34 3.38 -15.25
CA PHE A 22 -0.53 4.31 -16.36
C PHE A 22 -1.62 5.32 -16.06
N HIS A 23 -1.37 6.57 -16.44
CA HIS A 23 -2.42 7.57 -16.61
C HIS A 23 -2.08 8.47 -17.80
N ALA A 24 -3.08 9.01 -18.47
CA ALA A 24 -2.92 9.87 -19.62
C ALA A 24 -3.64 11.20 -19.40
N THR A 25 -3.03 12.29 -19.86
CA THR A 25 -3.54 13.67 -19.69
C THR A 25 -3.59 14.39 -21.04
N GLN A 26 -4.22 15.57 -21.05
CA GLN A 26 -4.40 16.41 -22.24
C GLN A 26 -5.27 15.75 -23.32
N LEU A 27 -6.26 14.95 -22.90
CA LEU A 27 -7.19 14.19 -23.76
C LEU A 27 -8.52 14.94 -23.97
N ALA A 28 -8.56 16.28 -23.87
CA ALA A 28 -9.80 17.06 -23.92
C ALA A 28 -10.60 16.85 -25.21
N GLN A 29 -9.91 16.61 -26.34
CA GLN A 29 -10.53 16.30 -27.64
C GLN A 29 -11.08 14.86 -27.75
N LEU A 30 -10.84 14.02 -26.75
CA LEU A 30 -11.20 12.60 -26.70
C LEU A 30 -12.23 12.29 -25.60
N GLY A 31 -12.92 13.32 -25.09
CA GLY A 31 -13.93 13.16 -24.05
C GLY A 31 -15.04 12.19 -24.47
N GLY A 32 -15.31 11.19 -23.62
CA GLY A 32 -16.32 10.16 -23.87
C GLY A 32 -15.81 8.87 -24.53
N ASP A 33 -14.60 8.88 -25.11
CA ASP A 33 -13.99 7.66 -25.68
C ASP A 33 -13.45 6.73 -24.57
N SER A 34 -13.40 5.43 -24.85
CA SER A 34 -12.67 4.45 -24.04
C SER A 34 -11.33 4.13 -24.69
N LEU A 35 -10.25 4.20 -23.90
CA LEU A 35 -8.89 3.95 -24.33
C LEU A 35 -8.36 2.62 -23.79
N MET A 36 -7.50 1.98 -24.56
CA MET A 36 -6.76 0.79 -24.16
C MET A 36 -5.26 0.95 -24.45
N ILE A 37 -4.42 0.33 -23.63
CA ILE A 37 -2.96 0.32 -23.82
C ILE A 37 -2.52 -1.09 -24.20
N SER A 38 -1.77 -1.20 -25.30
CA SER A 38 -1.07 -2.42 -25.70
C SER A 38 0.43 -2.28 -25.42
N ILE A 39 0.99 -3.22 -24.69
CA ILE A 39 2.42 -3.31 -24.37
C ILE A 39 3.07 -4.25 -25.39
N ILE A 40 4.03 -3.75 -26.16
CA ILE A 40 4.64 -4.46 -27.30
C ILE A 40 6.17 -4.44 -27.15
N PRO A 41 6.82 -5.56 -26.82
CA PRO A 41 8.28 -5.64 -26.85
C PRO A 41 8.80 -5.45 -28.28
N ALA A 42 9.83 -4.62 -28.46
CA ALA A 42 10.39 -4.33 -29.78
C ALA A 42 10.94 -5.59 -30.50
N ASP A 43 11.42 -6.58 -29.75
CA ASP A 43 11.97 -7.83 -30.29
C ASP A 43 10.90 -8.85 -30.71
N VAL A 44 9.71 -8.78 -30.10
CA VAL A 44 8.61 -9.71 -30.38
C VAL A 44 7.64 -9.12 -31.42
N GLY A 45 7.47 -7.79 -31.42
CA GLY A 45 6.59 -7.06 -32.34
C GLY A 45 5.09 -7.37 -32.18
N LYS A 46 4.72 -8.18 -31.18
CA LYS A 46 3.32 -8.51 -30.84
C LYS A 46 3.01 -8.05 -29.42
N PRO A 47 1.77 -7.62 -29.13
CA PRO A 47 1.38 -7.25 -27.78
C PRO A 47 1.54 -8.42 -26.80
N THR A 48 2.34 -8.24 -25.75
CA THR A 48 2.48 -9.22 -24.65
C THR A 48 1.36 -9.07 -23.64
N SER A 49 0.93 -7.83 -23.40
CA SER A 49 -0.10 -7.48 -22.43
C SER A 49 -0.99 -6.38 -23.00
N ARG A 50 -2.30 -6.48 -22.76
CA ARG A 50 -3.29 -5.43 -23.07
C ARG A 50 -4.01 -5.05 -21.80
N LEU A 51 -4.08 -3.76 -21.53
CA LEU A 51 -4.80 -3.22 -20.39
C LEU A 51 -6.31 -3.18 -20.69
N ASP A 52 -7.10 -3.35 -19.63
CA ASP A 52 -8.54 -3.14 -19.65
C ASP A 52 -8.87 -1.72 -20.17
N LYS A 53 -10.06 -1.56 -20.74
CA LYS A 53 -10.53 -0.29 -21.28
C LYS A 53 -10.78 0.70 -20.14
N ALA A 54 -10.27 1.92 -20.30
CA ALA A 54 -10.49 3.01 -19.35
C ALA A 54 -11.19 4.18 -20.05
N LYS A 55 -12.23 4.75 -19.41
CA LYS A 55 -12.99 5.88 -19.95
C LYS A 55 -12.21 7.18 -19.75
N VAL A 56 -12.22 8.05 -20.77
CA VAL A 56 -11.69 9.41 -20.65
C VAL A 56 -12.69 10.29 -19.89
N GLN A 57 -12.29 10.82 -18.74
CA GLN A 57 -13.07 11.72 -17.90
C GLN A 57 -12.30 13.04 -17.71
N HIS A 58 -12.97 14.17 -17.99
CA HIS A 58 -12.39 15.52 -17.83
C HIS A 58 -11.01 15.71 -18.51
N GLY A 59 -10.81 15.10 -19.68
CA GLY A 59 -9.54 15.18 -20.42
C GLY A 59 -8.38 14.36 -19.81
N THR A 60 -8.68 13.45 -18.88
CA THR A 60 -7.73 12.51 -18.28
C THR A 60 -8.25 11.08 -18.38
N CYS A 61 -7.34 10.10 -18.33
CA CYS A 61 -7.68 8.68 -18.35
C CYS A 61 -6.74 7.92 -17.39
N TYR A 62 -7.32 7.14 -16.48
CA TYR A 62 -6.59 6.41 -15.45
C TYR A 62 -6.86 4.91 -15.57
N TRP A 63 -5.79 4.10 -15.58
CA TRP A 63 -5.89 2.66 -15.51
C TRP A 63 -5.65 2.20 -14.06
N GLU A 64 -6.72 1.80 -13.38
CA GLU A 64 -6.69 1.47 -11.94
C GLU A 64 -5.81 0.26 -11.62
N LYS A 65 -5.83 -0.76 -12.49
CA LYS A 65 -5.07 -2.00 -12.26
C LYS A 65 -3.64 -1.85 -12.78
N PRO A 66 -2.61 -1.99 -11.91
CA PRO A 66 -1.23 -2.04 -12.37
C PRO A 66 -0.96 -3.35 -13.13
N ILE A 67 -0.09 -3.29 -14.13
CA ILE A 67 0.37 -4.47 -14.87
C ILE A 67 1.75 -4.88 -14.38
N TYR A 68 1.98 -6.18 -14.31
CA TYR A 68 3.28 -6.78 -14.00
C TYR A 68 3.86 -7.38 -15.27
N GLU A 69 4.91 -6.76 -15.82
CA GLU A 69 5.57 -7.22 -17.03
C GLU A 69 6.91 -7.88 -16.68
N THR A 70 7.13 -9.10 -17.16
CA THR A 70 8.39 -9.82 -16.94
C THR A 70 9.34 -9.59 -18.11
N VAL A 71 10.39 -8.82 -17.87
CA VAL A 71 11.37 -8.44 -18.90
C VAL A 71 12.62 -9.31 -18.78
N LYS A 72 13.01 -9.91 -19.91
CA LYS A 72 14.24 -10.70 -20.05
C LYS A 72 15.32 -9.85 -20.72
N PHE A 73 16.44 -9.68 -20.02
CA PHE A 73 17.61 -8.94 -20.48
C PHE A 73 18.73 -9.89 -20.86
N SER A 74 19.55 -9.50 -21.82
CA SER A 74 20.82 -10.15 -22.14
C SER A 74 21.96 -9.23 -21.75
N GLN A 75 22.92 -9.75 -20.99
CA GLN A 75 24.13 -9.04 -20.60
C GLN A 75 25.27 -9.41 -21.55
N ASP A 76 26.02 -8.42 -22.03
CA ASP A 76 27.20 -8.66 -22.85
C ASP A 76 28.32 -9.29 -21.98
N PRO A 77 28.81 -10.50 -22.32
CA PRO A 77 29.86 -11.16 -21.53
C PRO A 77 31.18 -10.39 -21.49
N LYS A 78 31.45 -9.50 -22.45
CA LYS A 78 32.72 -8.76 -22.52
C LYS A 78 32.69 -7.46 -21.72
N THR A 79 31.57 -6.76 -21.73
CA THR A 79 31.44 -5.42 -21.11
C THR A 79 30.65 -5.42 -19.82
N GLY A 80 29.91 -6.50 -19.51
CA GLY A 80 29.01 -6.58 -18.36
C GLY A 80 27.81 -5.65 -18.47
N ARG A 81 27.61 -4.94 -19.59
CA ARG A 81 26.47 -4.03 -19.77
C ARG A 81 25.23 -4.81 -20.17
N ILE A 82 24.09 -4.36 -19.66
CA ILE A 82 22.78 -4.88 -20.03
C ILE A 82 22.42 -4.29 -21.39
N ASN A 83 22.05 -5.14 -22.35
CA ASN A 83 21.60 -4.69 -23.67
C ASN A 83 20.26 -3.96 -23.57
N GLU A 84 20.06 -2.96 -24.43
CA GLU A 84 18.82 -2.21 -24.56
C GLU A 84 17.62 -3.14 -24.75
N LYS A 85 16.53 -2.80 -24.07
CA LYS A 85 15.30 -3.58 -24.09
C LYS A 85 14.09 -2.65 -24.19
N ILE A 86 13.82 -2.26 -25.43
CA ILE A 86 12.77 -1.30 -25.78
C ILE A 86 11.39 -1.97 -25.83
N TYR A 87 10.42 -1.31 -25.23
CA TYR A 87 9.00 -1.65 -25.29
C TYR A 87 8.20 -0.46 -25.81
N TYR A 88 7.26 -0.74 -26.70
CA TYR A 88 6.30 0.22 -27.22
C TYR A 88 4.97 0.11 -26.46
N PHE A 89 4.44 1.25 -26.05
CA PHE A 89 3.14 1.38 -25.42
C PHE A 89 2.24 2.12 -26.39
N VAL A 90 1.30 1.38 -26.99
CA VAL A 90 0.37 1.92 -27.99
C VAL A 90 -0.96 2.18 -27.32
N VAL A 91 -1.40 3.44 -27.34
CA VAL A 91 -2.70 3.87 -26.84
C VAL A 91 -3.67 3.88 -28.01
N ALA A 92 -4.77 3.15 -27.91
CA ALA A 92 -5.78 3.04 -28.97
C ALA A 92 -7.19 3.30 -28.43
N LYS A 93 -8.06 3.80 -29.30
CA LYS A 93 -9.49 3.94 -29.03
C LYS A 93 -10.22 2.63 -29.24
N ASP A 94 -11.32 2.46 -28.52
CA ASP A 94 -12.22 1.29 -28.63
C ASP A 94 -13.21 1.34 -29.81
N SER A 95 -13.21 2.40 -30.61
CA SER A 95 -14.12 2.50 -31.76
C SER A 95 -13.68 1.58 -32.91
N SER A 96 -14.65 1.01 -33.64
CA SER A 96 -14.48 0.03 -34.73
C SER A 96 -13.66 0.47 -35.96
N ARG A 97 -13.07 1.68 -35.94
CA ARG A 97 -12.16 2.17 -36.98
C ARG A 97 -10.78 2.41 -36.34
N LEU A 98 -9.75 1.84 -36.96
CA LEU A 98 -8.32 1.87 -36.59
C LEU A 98 -7.79 3.28 -36.25
N GLY A 99 -8.05 3.76 -35.03
CA GLY A 99 -7.51 5.02 -34.52
C GLY A 99 -6.58 4.77 -33.34
N SER A 100 -5.29 4.55 -33.60
CA SER A 100 -4.28 4.68 -32.56
C SER A 100 -4.17 6.15 -32.16
N VAL A 101 -4.30 6.44 -30.87
CA VAL A 101 -4.14 7.79 -30.32
C VAL A 101 -2.67 8.22 -30.43
N GLY A 102 -1.77 7.29 -30.11
CA GLY A 102 -0.33 7.43 -30.35
C GLY A 102 0.47 6.36 -29.60
N GLU A 103 1.79 6.39 -29.78
CA GLU A 103 2.69 5.43 -29.17
C GLU A 103 3.86 6.08 -28.45
N VAL A 104 4.45 5.36 -27.49
CA VAL A 104 5.69 5.76 -26.82
C VAL A 104 6.59 4.56 -26.61
N SER A 105 7.90 4.77 -26.68
CA SER A 105 8.92 3.75 -26.44
C SER A 105 9.64 3.99 -25.10
N ILE A 106 9.82 2.94 -24.31
CA ILE A 106 10.61 2.97 -23.06
C ILE A 106 11.67 1.86 -23.12
N ASP A 107 12.92 2.21 -22.80
CA ASP A 107 13.98 1.23 -22.61
C ASP A 107 14.01 0.75 -21.14
N PHE A 108 13.69 -0.53 -20.93
CA PHE A 108 13.70 -1.12 -19.60
C PHE A 108 15.11 -1.38 -19.06
N ALA A 109 16.15 -1.41 -19.90
CA ALA A 109 17.53 -1.65 -19.44
C ALA A 109 17.98 -0.56 -18.46
N SER A 110 17.56 0.68 -18.71
CA SER A 110 17.79 1.86 -17.86
C SER A 110 17.20 1.74 -16.43
N TYR A 111 16.24 0.84 -16.21
CA TYR A 111 15.55 0.67 -14.92
C TYR A 111 15.89 -0.66 -14.22
N VAL A 112 16.81 -1.48 -14.75
CA VAL A 112 17.15 -2.78 -14.12
C VAL A 112 17.88 -2.60 -12.80
N GLU A 113 18.72 -1.57 -12.68
CA GLU A 113 19.50 -1.28 -11.47
C GLU A 113 18.80 -0.29 -10.52
N ALA A 114 17.64 0.22 -10.92
CA ALA A 114 16.82 1.14 -10.15
C ALA A 114 16.25 0.47 -8.88
N LYS A 115 16.52 1.08 -7.71
CA LYS A 115 15.92 0.68 -6.42
C LYS A 115 14.67 1.47 -6.06
N LYS A 116 14.50 2.66 -6.63
CA LYS A 116 13.34 3.54 -6.40
C LYS A 116 12.37 3.45 -7.58
N PRO A 117 11.06 3.65 -7.36
CA PRO A 117 10.11 3.80 -8.45
C PRO A 117 10.42 5.07 -9.25
N PHE A 118 10.22 5.00 -10.57
CA PHE A 118 10.38 6.12 -11.49
C PHE A 118 9.03 6.50 -12.07
N SER A 119 8.83 7.79 -12.29
CA SER A 119 7.63 8.31 -12.98
C SER A 119 8.08 9.06 -14.22
N LEU A 120 7.59 8.64 -15.38
CA LEU A 120 7.89 9.24 -16.68
C LEU A 120 6.65 9.94 -17.20
N SER A 121 6.84 11.08 -17.85
CA SER A 121 5.78 11.79 -18.58
C SER A 121 6.24 11.95 -20.01
N LEU A 122 5.59 11.24 -20.93
CA LEU A 122 6.08 11.11 -22.31
C LEU A 122 4.98 11.51 -23.29
N PRO A 123 5.25 12.43 -24.23
CA PRO A 123 4.29 12.79 -25.26
C PRO A 123 4.06 11.60 -26.19
N LEU A 124 2.81 11.35 -26.56
CA LEU A 124 2.46 10.31 -27.51
C LEU A 124 2.91 10.74 -28.92
N LYS A 125 3.62 9.86 -29.62
CA LYS A 125 4.04 10.09 -31.00
C LYS A 125 2.87 9.80 -31.94
N ASN A 126 2.30 10.85 -32.51
CA ASN A 126 1.37 10.83 -33.64
C ASN A 126 1.38 12.21 -34.32
N ALA A 127 1.00 12.32 -35.59
CA ALA A 127 1.19 13.52 -36.42
C ALA A 127 0.50 14.79 -35.87
N ASN A 128 -0.45 14.68 -34.93
CA ASN A 128 -1.23 15.80 -34.38
C ASN A 128 -1.54 15.70 -32.85
N SER A 129 -0.87 14.84 -32.07
CA SER A 129 -1.27 14.61 -30.68
C SER A 129 -0.47 15.44 -29.65
N VAL A 130 -1.16 16.25 -28.85
CA VAL A 130 -0.64 16.93 -27.65
C VAL A 130 -0.74 16.03 -26.39
N HIS A 131 -1.20 14.79 -26.55
CA HIS A 131 -1.50 13.88 -25.47
C HIS A 131 -0.24 13.37 -24.76
N VAL A 132 -0.27 13.29 -23.44
CA VAL A 132 0.87 12.83 -22.62
C VAL A 132 0.49 11.55 -21.88
N LEU A 133 1.32 10.51 -22.03
CA LEU A 133 1.23 9.29 -21.25
C LEU A 133 2.21 9.36 -20.09
N HIS A 134 1.68 9.19 -18.88
CA HIS A 134 2.44 9.11 -17.66
C HIS A 134 2.56 7.64 -17.23
N VAL A 135 3.78 7.19 -16.96
CA VAL A 135 4.10 5.80 -16.62
C VAL A 135 4.89 5.76 -15.32
N SER A 136 4.37 5.07 -14.31
CA SER A 136 5.12 4.72 -13.12
C SER A 136 5.74 3.33 -13.30
N ILE A 137 7.07 3.24 -13.13
CA ILE A 137 7.87 2.03 -13.30
C ILE A 137 8.49 1.68 -11.96
N GLN A 138 8.16 0.52 -11.42
CA GLN A 138 8.74 0.00 -10.19
C GLN A 138 9.25 -1.42 -10.42
N LYS A 139 10.55 -1.65 -10.23
CA LYS A 139 11.11 -3.00 -10.19
C LYS A 139 10.60 -3.72 -8.94
N VAL A 140 9.98 -4.89 -9.11
CA VAL A 140 9.53 -5.73 -7.99
C VAL A 140 10.74 -6.51 -7.49
N GLN A 141 11.19 -6.21 -6.27
CA GLN A 141 12.31 -6.90 -5.64
C GLN A 141 11.80 -8.21 -5.02
N GLY A 142 12.09 -9.35 -5.67
CA GLY A 142 11.81 -10.69 -5.15
C GLY A 142 12.97 -11.63 -5.47
N SER A 143 13.36 -12.47 -4.50
CA SER A 143 14.41 -13.48 -4.66
C SER A 143 13.98 -14.53 -5.68
N PHE A 144 14.40 -14.39 -6.93
CA PHE A 144 14.34 -15.46 -7.92
C PHE A 144 15.66 -16.22 -7.87
N ASP A 145 15.76 -17.15 -6.93
CA ASP A 145 16.71 -18.25 -7.08
C ASP A 145 16.19 -19.23 -8.15
N GLN A 146 17.15 -19.70 -8.93
CA GLN A 146 16.99 -20.60 -10.06
C GLN A 146 16.20 -21.86 -9.67
N SER A 147 15.20 -22.23 -10.48
CA SER A 147 14.78 -23.61 -10.65
C SER A 147 14.03 -23.76 -11.99
N ASP A 148 14.26 -24.91 -12.59
CA ASP A 148 14.24 -25.21 -14.03
C ASP A 148 12.87 -25.27 -14.73
N GLU A 149 12.98 -25.34 -16.05
CA GLU A 149 11.94 -25.47 -17.07
C GLU A 149 10.87 -26.55 -16.78
N SER A 150 9.61 -26.21 -17.06
CA SER A 150 8.72 -27.12 -17.77
C SER A 150 7.81 -26.35 -18.73
N ASP A 151 7.93 -26.65 -20.01
CA ASP A 151 6.99 -26.26 -21.05
C ASP A 151 5.59 -26.76 -20.73
N ASN A 152 4.61 -25.86 -20.67
CA ASN A 152 3.26 -26.13 -21.16
C ASN A 152 2.50 -24.82 -21.38
N ALA A 153 2.16 -24.58 -22.64
CA ALA A 153 1.14 -23.63 -23.02
C ALA A 153 -0.20 -24.07 -22.40
N SER A 154 -1.00 -23.10 -21.92
CA SER A 154 -2.30 -23.24 -21.23
C SER A 154 -2.29 -23.29 -19.69
N GLN A 155 -1.57 -22.38 -19.00
CA GLN A 155 -1.85 -22.13 -17.56
C GLN A 155 -1.30 -20.79 -17.04
N HIS A 156 -1.47 -19.67 -17.76
CA HIS A 156 -0.93 -18.36 -17.31
C HIS A 156 -1.86 -17.52 -16.41
N GLU A 157 -3.13 -17.89 -16.21
CA GLU A 157 -3.95 -17.24 -15.17
C GLU A 157 -3.96 -18.00 -13.84
N ARG A 158 -3.71 -19.31 -13.84
CA ARG A 158 -3.91 -20.14 -12.64
C ARG A 158 -2.70 -20.14 -11.69
N SER A 159 -1.48 -19.93 -12.20
CA SER A 159 -0.26 -19.97 -11.38
C SER A 159 0.03 -18.66 -10.63
N LEU A 160 -0.55 -17.53 -11.05
CA LEU A 160 -0.45 -16.25 -10.31
C LEU A 160 -1.47 -16.16 -9.16
N ARG A 161 -2.50 -17.03 -9.15
CA ARG A 161 -3.46 -17.15 -8.05
C ARG A 161 -2.92 -17.94 -6.85
N THR A 162 -1.99 -18.87 -7.04
CA THR A 162 -1.57 -19.79 -5.97
C THR A 162 -0.60 -19.18 -4.96
N TYR A 163 0.01 -18.01 -5.26
CA TYR A 163 0.82 -17.25 -4.30
C TYR A 163 0.07 -16.10 -3.61
N PHE A 164 -1.18 -15.83 -4.03
CA PHE A 164 -2.06 -14.81 -3.43
C PHE A 164 -3.44 -15.36 -3.03
N GLY A 165 -3.62 -16.68 -3.04
CA GLY A 165 -4.87 -17.36 -2.71
C GLY A 165 -4.90 -17.85 -1.27
N ASN A 166 -5.26 -16.97 -0.34
CA ASN A 166 -6.03 -17.29 0.86
C ASN A 166 -6.47 -16.00 1.54
N ILE A 167 -7.37 -15.24 0.92
CA ILE A 167 -8.37 -14.46 1.65
C ILE A 167 -9.67 -14.60 0.87
N ASP A 168 -10.52 -15.47 1.38
CA ASP A 168 -11.88 -15.69 0.91
C ASP A 168 -12.72 -14.45 1.25
N LEU A 169 -13.49 -13.98 0.28
CA LEU A 169 -14.49 -12.94 0.43
C LEU A 169 -15.84 -13.64 0.47
N GLU A 170 -16.51 -13.63 1.62
CA GLU A 170 -17.80 -12.98 1.68
C GLU A 170 -18.25 -12.64 3.10
N ARG A 171 -18.70 -11.39 3.18
CA ARG A 171 -19.86 -10.92 3.95
C ARG A 171 -19.67 -10.58 5.43
N THR A 172 -19.69 -9.26 5.60
CA THR A 172 -20.63 -8.56 6.48
C THR A 172 -20.02 -8.08 7.80
N VAL A 173 -19.86 -6.76 7.82
CA VAL A 173 -20.09 -5.89 8.97
C VAL A 173 -18.98 -5.81 10.01
N SER A 174 -18.72 -4.55 10.37
CA SER A 174 -18.14 -4.14 11.64
C SER A 174 -16.66 -4.50 11.88
N SER A 175 -15.92 -3.40 12.01
CA SER A 175 -15.35 -3.06 13.30
C SER A 175 -14.01 -3.73 13.65
N ARG A 176 -12.99 -2.86 13.69
CA ARG A 176 -11.96 -2.79 14.74
C ARG A 176 -10.56 -3.37 14.40
N ARG A 177 -9.57 -2.44 14.36
CA ARG A 177 -8.55 -2.24 15.43
C ARG A 177 -7.51 -3.37 15.59
N THR A 178 -6.21 -3.19 15.31
CA THR A 178 -5.11 -2.47 16.05
C THR A 178 -3.86 -2.46 15.13
N SER A 179 -3.18 -1.34 14.83
CA SER A 179 -2.05 -0.70 15.54
C SER A 179 -0.96 -1.60 16.17
N ILE A 180 0.30 -1.24 15.90
CA ILE A 180 1.51 -1.14 16.77
C ILE A 180 2.75 -1.26 15.86
N GLY A 181 3.79 -0.41 15.91
CA GLY A 181 4.15 0.76 16.73
C GLY A 181 5.23 1.54 15.97
N SER A 182 5.13 2.87 15.90
CA SER A 182 5.93 3.85 16.68
C SER A 182 7.43 3.86 16.36
N ASP A 183 7.92 4.95 15.79
CA ASP A 183 8.84 5.83 16.53
C ASP A 183 8.83 7.28 16.02
N ILE A 184 8.91 8.16 17.00
CA ILE A 184 8.79 9.61 17.01
C ILE A 184 10.17 10.22 16.79
N MET A 185 10.26 11.39 16.13
CA MET A 185 11.09 12.52 16.56
C MET A 185 10.63 13.79 15.85
N LEU A 186 9.95 14.64 16.62
CA LEU A 186 9.59 16.02 16.30
C LEU A 186 10.81 16.91 16.51
N SER A 187 11.05 17.85 15.60
CA SER A 187 11.65 19.14 15.92
C SER A 187 10.93 20.23 15.12
N ARG A 188 10.30 21.15 15.85
CA ARG A 188 9.60 22.35 15.35
C ARG A 188 10.17 23.54 16.10
N SER A 189 10.57 24.59 15.38
CA SER A 189 10.52 26.03 15.73
C SER A 189 11.11 26.81 14.55
N ASN A 190 10.30 27.57 13.79
CA ASN A 190 10.01 29.02 13.94
C ASN A 190 11.17 29.86 13.35
N SER A 191 11.01 30.83 12.44
CA SER A 191 9.95 31.83 12.28
C SER A 191 10.03 32.51 10.89
N ASN A 192 8.87 32.97 10.39
CA ASN A 192 8.58 34.21 9.64
C ASN A 192 9.33 34.47 8.30
N SER A 193 8.75 35.05 7.24
CA SER A 193 7.42 35.57 6.91
C SER A 193 7.43 35.96 5.43
N GLU A 194 6.23 35.97 4.83
CA GLU A 194 5.83 36.75 3.65
C GLU A 194 6.19 36.29 2.22
N PHE A 195 5.13 35.80 1.56
CA PHE A 195 4.64 36.18 0.23
C PHE A 195 5.60 36.10 -0.98
N ASN A 196 5.39 35.07 -1.81
CA ASN A 196 4.79 35.20 -3.15
C ASN A 196 4.90 33.87 -3.92
N THR A 197 3.78 33.19 -4.13
CA THR A 197 3.56 32.24 -5.25
C THR A 197 3.13 33.03 -6.50
N PRO A 198 3.10 32.43 -7.71
CA PRO A 198 3.95 31.37 -8.27
C PRO A 198 4.28 31.64 -9.76
N LYS A 199 5.48 31.31 -10.25
CA LYS A 199 5.68 31.07 -11.70
C LYS A 199 6.66 29.93 -11.98
N ILE A 200 6.05 28.75 -12.13
CA ILE A 200 6.29 27.75 -13.17
C ILE A 200 7.60 27.95 -13.97
N ALA A 201 8.66 27.27 -13.54
CA ALA A 201 9.81 27.00 -14.39
C ALA A 201 9.45 25.84 -15.33
N LYS A 202 9.15 26.17 -16.59
CA LYS A 202 9.12 25.23 -17.70
C LYS A 202 10.57 24.83 -18.01
N LEU A 203 10.95 23.63 -17.62
CA LEU A 203 12.11 22.95 -18.19
C LEU A 203 11.68 22.35 -19.53
N SER A 204 12.24 22.82 -20.62
CA SER A 204 12.26 22.11 -21.89
C SER A 204 13.71 22.18 -22.37
N GLN A 205 14.48 21.15 -22.03
CA GLN A 205 15.85 20.98 -22.48
C GLN A 205 15.94 19.61 -23.15
N GLU A 206 16.04 19.62 -24.47
CA GLU A 206 16.62 18.53 -25.24
C GLU A 206 17.95 18.98 -25.85
N PHE A 207 18.93 18.10 -25.65
CA PHE A 207 20.20 17.89 -26.35
C PHE A 207 21.28 18.98 -26.45
N SER A 208 22.37 18.64 -25.74
CA SER A 208 23.75 18.55 -26.26
C SER A 208 24.44 19.86 -26.69
N MET A 209 25.38 20.33 -25.88
CA MET A 209 26.82 20.06 -26.08
C MET A 209 27.61 20.65 -24.92
N THR A 210 28.63 19.90 -24.52
CA THR A 210 29.72 20.25 -23.61
C THR A 210 30.29 21.66 -23.84
N LYS A 211 30.37 22.48 -22.80
CA LYS A 211 31.63 23.15 -22.40
C LYS A 211 31.45 23.96 -21.12
N ASP A 212 32.35 23.69 -20.19
CA ASP A 212 32.74 24.57 -19.09
C ASP A 212 32.90 26.00 -19.59
N ARG A 213 32.22 26.94 -18.93
CA ARG A 213 32.58 28.35 -18.99
C ARG A 213 32.77 28.84 -17.57
N SER A 214 34.01 28.73 -17.12
CA SER A 214 34.58 29.49 -16.03
C SER A 214 34.17 30.96 -16.15
N ILE A 215 33.46 31.43 -15.13
CA ILE A 215 33.24 32.85 -14.84
C ILE A 215 34.63 33.43 -14.55
N ILE A 216 35.17 34.18 -15.51
CA ILE A 216 36.28 35.11 -15.26
C ILE A 216 35.72 36.50 -15.53
N GLN A 217 35.31 37.12 -14.43
CA GLN A 217 35.00 38.52 -14.28
C GLN A 217 36.31 39.30 -14.40
N TRP A 218 36.46 40.08 -15.46
CA TRP A 218 37.51 41.10 -15.58
C TRP A 218 36.86 42.46 -15.43
N ASP A 219 36.71 42.88 -14.18
CA ASP A 219 36.61 44.30 -13.84
C ASP A 219 38.03 44.85 -13.83
N TRP A 220 38.25 45.93 -14.59
CA TRP A 220 39.01 47.15 -14.22
C TRP A 220 39.35 47.93 -15.49
N ILE A 221 38.66 49.05 -15.68
CA ILE A 221 39.23 50.41 -15.85
C ILE A 221 38.04 51.35 -15.63
N ASN A 222 38.00 51.98 -14.46
CA ASN A 222 37.45 53.31 -14.25
C ASN A 222 38.25 53.92 -13.11
N SER A 223 39.20 54.78 -13.48
CA SER A 223 39.91 55.66 -12.56
C SER A 223 39.00 56.84 -12.20
N THR A 224 39.29 57.43 -11.03
CA THR A 224 38.75 58.68 -10.45
C THR A 224 37.75 58.41 -9.34
N ASP A 225 38.22 58.19 -8.11
CA ASP A 225 38.23 59.26 -7.10
C ASP A 225 38.90 58.82 -5.79
N GLU A 226 39.26 59.84 -5.02
CA GLU A 226 40.06 59.91 -3.81
C GLU A 226 39.82 58.86 -2.70
N SER A 227 40.90 58.52 -2.01
CA SER A 227 41.06 58.71 -0.55
C SER A 227 41.83 57.57 0.14
N SER A 228 43.11 57.87 0.39
CA SER A 228 43.96 57.58 1.56
C SER A 228 43.93 56.26 2.34
N THR A 229 45.16 55.92 2.79
CA THR A 229 45.60 54.99 3.86
C THR A 229 45.75 53.52 3.45
N SER A 230 46.70 52.72 3.93
CA SER A 230 48.10 52.81 4.39
C SER A 230 48.50 51.37 4.77
N THR A 231 49.81 51.11 4.91
CA THR A 231 50.41 50.04 5.75
C THR A 231 50.76 48.71 5.08
N LEU A 232 52.01 48.64 4.63
CA LEU A 232 53.11 47.80 5.14
C LEU A 232 52.76 46.40 5.72
N GLU A 233 53.50 45.36 5.29
CA GLU A 233 54.56 44.70 6.10
C GLU A 233 54.69 43.16 5.92
N GLY A 234 55.93 42.73 5.63
CA GLY A 234 56.59 41.49 6.09
C GLY A 234 56.33 40.17 5.35
N THR A 235 57.27 39.24 5.19
CA THR A 235 58.71 39.15 5.50
C THR A 235 59.24 37.83 4.91
N SER A 236 60.49 37.85 4.41
CA SER A 236 61.58 36.90 4.62
C SER A 236 61.35 35.37 4.48
N GLU A 237 62.09 34.73 3.56
CA GLU A 237 62.96 33.58 3.90
C GLU A 237 64.08 33.39 2.86
N GLU A 238 65.29 33.12 3.36
CA GLU A 238 66.54 32.91 2.63
C GLU A 238 66.46 31.70 1.68
N GLY A 239 66.73 31.95 0.40
CA GLY A 239 67.18 30.93 -0.54
C GLY A 239 68.45 31.46 -1.22
N SER A 240 69.42 30.57 -1.47
CA SER A 240 70.61 30.85 -2.28
C SER A 240 70.27 31.74 -3.50
N PRO A 241 71.12 32.69 -3.91
CA PRO A 241 70.89 33.50 -5.11
C PRO A 241 70.52 32.66 -6.33
N ASP A 242 71.07 31.45 -6.43
CA ASP A 242 70.78 30.50 -7.50
C ASP A 242 69.34 29.94 -7.43
N ALA A 243 68.78 29.75 -6.22
CA ALA A 243 67.40 29.30 -6.04
C ALA A 243 66.39 30.38 -6.47
N VAL A 244 66.66 31.65 -6.16
CA VAL A 244 65.83 32.79 -6.61
C VAL A 244 65.93 32.96 -8.12
N ILE A 245 67.14 32.84 -8.69
CA ILE A 245 67.36 32.90 -10.15
C ILE A 245 66.64 31.74 -10.85
N GLN A 246 66.68 30.52 -10.31
CA GLN A 246 65.96 29.39 -10.88
C GLN A 246 64.44 29.54 -10.78
N LYS A 247 63.92 30.09 -9.66
CA LYS A 247 62.50 30.42 -9.51
C LYS A 247 62.07 31.49 -10.53
N LEU A 248 62.81 32.58 -10.64
CA LEU A 248 62.55 33.63 -11.63
C LEU A 248 62.65 33.10 -13.06
N LYS A 249 63.58 32.18 -13.35
CA LYS A 249 63.70 31.54 -14.66
C LYS A 249 62.51 30.61 -14.95
N ALA A 250 61.94 29.96 -13.93
CA ALA A 250 60.73 29.16 -14.06
C ALA A 250 59.49 30.04 -14.27
N GLU A 251 59.37 31.14 -13.51
CA GLU A 251 58.31 32.14 -13.67
C GLU A 251 58.37 32.83 -15.03
N LEU A 252 59.57 33.20 -15.51
CA LEU A 252 59.76 33.80 -16.83
C LEU A 252 59.35 32.81 -17.93
N LYS A 253 59.74 31.53 -17.82
CA LYS A 253 59.27 30.48 -18.76
C LYS A 253 57.75 30.28 -18.70
N ALA A 254 57.14 30.35 -17.52
CA ALA A 254 55.69 30.25 -17.39
C ALA A 254 54.99 31.47 -18.02
N LEU A 255 55.53 32.67 -17.81
CA LEU A 255 55.04 33.90 -18.40
C LEU A 255 55.20 33.93 -19.92
N THR A 256 56.32 33.42 -20.46
CA THR A 256 56.52 33.26 -21.91
C THR A 256 55.47 32.32 -22.50
N ARG A 257 55.21 31.16 -21.87
CA ARG A 257 54.15 30.25 -22.33
C ARG A 257 52.76 30.87 -22.24
N HIS A 258 52.50 31.68 -21.21
CA HIS A 258 51.25 32.41 -21.07
C HIS A 258 51.09 33.45 -22.19
N ALA A 259 52.15 34.20 -22.51
CA ALA A 259 52.14 35.16 -23.62
C ALA A 259 51.92 34.47 -24.98
N GLU A 260 52.55 33.32 -25.22
CA GLU A 260 52.32 32.49 -26.40
C GLU A 260 50.87 31.99 -26.48
N PHE A 261 50.28 31.58 -25.35
CA PHE A 261 48.89 31.17 -25.28
C PHE A 261 47.92 32.33 -25.60
N SER A 262 48.15 33.51 -25.01
CA SER A 262 47.34 34.71 -25.29
C SER A 262 47.47 35.18 -26.75
N GLU A 263 48.64 35.06 -27.38
CA GLU A 263 48.82 35.35 -28.80
C GLU A 263 48.03 34.38 -29.68
N LEU A 264 47.99 33.08 -29.34
CA LEU A 264 47.17 32.09 -30.07
C LEU A 264 45.66 32.35 -29.92
N GLU A 265 45.21 32.79 -28.74
CA GLU A 265 43.83 33.21 -28.52
C GLU A 265 43.48 34.44 -29.35
N LEU A 266 44.35 35.46 -29.37
CA LEU A 266 44.20 36.65 -30.21
C LEU A 266 44.15 36.31 -31.70
N GLN A 267 45.01 35.41 -32.18
CA GLN A 267 44.96 34.95 -33.57
C GLN A 267 43.65 34.22 -33.90
N THR A 268 43.12 33.45 -32.96
CA THR A 268 41.84 32.75 -33.13
C THR A 268 40.66 33.74 -33.15
N LEU A 269 40.68 34.75 -32.28
CA LEU A 269 39.69 35.83 -32.27
C LEU A 269 39.74 36.66 -33.55
N ARG A 270 40.93 37.05 -34.02
CA ARG A 270 41.12 37.73 -35.31
C ARG A 270 40.54 36.91 -36.47
N LYS A 271 40.81 35.61 -36.51
CA LYS A 271 40.22 34.69 -37.52
C LYS A 271 38.70 34.64 -37.43
N ARG A 272 38.12 34.68 -36.22
CA ARG A 272 36.66 34.69 -36.02
C ARG A 272 36.05 36.00 -36.53
N ILE A 273 36.64 37.14 -36.19
CA ILE A 273 36.19 38.45 -36.66
C ILE A 273 36.19 38.51 -38.19
N VAL A 274 37.27 38.07 -38.86
CA VAL A 274 37.33 38.06 -40.33
C VAL A 274 36.23 37.18 -40.94
N LYS A 275 35.93 36.01 -40.36
CA LYS A 275 34.82 35.16 -40.81
C LYS A 275 33.46 35.82 -40.61
N GLU A 276 33.27 36.51 -39.49
CA GLU A 276 32.04 37.26 -39.19
C GLU A 276 31.86 38.42 -40.18
N MET A 277 32.93 39.17 -40.48
CA MET A 277 32.90 40.26 -41.45
C MET A 277 32.58 39.78 -42.86
N LYS A 278 33.13 38.64 -43.28
CA LYS A 278 32.80 38.05 -44.59
C LYS A 278 31.33 37.67 -44.67
N LYS A 279 30.76 37.04 -43.63
CA LYS A 279 29.33 36.74 -43.57
C LYS A 279 28.47 38.00 -43.62
N SER A 280 28.85 39.03 -42.87
CA SER A 280 28.16 40.33 -42.89
C SER A 280 28.17 40.97 -44.28
N GLN A 281 29.31 40.90 -44.99
CA GLN A 281 29.41 41.40 -46.36
C GLN A 281 28.57 40.59 -47.36
N ASP A 282 28.50 39.27 -47.18
CA ASP A 282 27.66 38.41 -48.01
C ASP A 282 26.16 38.70 -47.78
N LEU A 283 25.74 38.88 -46.52
CA LEU A 283 24.39 39.32 -46.16
C LEU A 283 24.05 40.70 -46.76
N LEU A 284 25.01 41.63 -46.79
CA LEU A 284 24.78 42.96 -47.36
C LEU A 284 24.52 42.90 -48.87
N LYS A 285 25.21 42.01 -49.60
CA LYS A 285 24.94 41.76 -51.01
C LYS A 285 23.55 41.16 -51.22
N GLU A 286 23.15 40.21 -50.37
CA GLU A 286 21.81 39.61 -50.42
C GLU A 286 20.71 40.64 -50.15
N VAL A 287 20.92 41.55 -49.19
CA VAL A 287 20.00 42.67 -48.94
C VAL A 287 19.92 43.61 -50.15
N ALA A 288 21.04 43.88 -50.83
CA ALA A 288 21.03 44.71 -52.04
C ALA A 288 20.24 44.04 -53.18
N THR A 289 20.40 42.74 -53.40
CA THR A 289 19.62 41.99 -54.39
C THR A 289 18.14 41.96 -54.04
N LEU A 290 17.79 41.69 -52.78
CA LEU A 290 16.39 41.70 -52.33
C LEU A 290 15.75 43.10 -52.46
N LYS A 291 16.52 44.17 -52.26
CA LYS A 291 16.05 45.55 -52.46
C LYS A 291 15.77 45.86 -53.95
N GLU A 292 16.60 45.37 -54.86
CA GLU A 292 16.35 45.47 -56.30
C GLU A 292 15.12 44.66 -56.73
N GLU A 293 14.96 43.45 -56.19
CA GLU A 293 13.76 42.64 -56.40
C GLU A 293 12.50 43.35 -55.89
N LEU A 294 12.54 43.95 -54.69
CA LEU A 294 11.43 44.70 -54.12
C LEU A 294 11.06 45.91 -54.97
N LYS A 295 12.05 46.63 -55.53
CA LYS A 295 11.81 47.71 -56.51
C LYS A 295 11.18 47.16 -57.81
N GLY A 296 11.60 45.97 -58.24
CA GLY A 296 10.98 45.26 -59.36
C GLY A 296 9.52 44.86 -59.09
N TYR A 297 9.20 44.45 -57.86
CA TYR A 297 7.81 44.16 -57.46
C TYR A 297 6.97 45.43 -57.36
N GLN A 298 7.53 46.53 -56.83
CA GLN A 298 6.84 47.82 -56.74
C GLN A 298 6.49 48.37 -58.14
N ASN A 299 7.42 48.26 -59.10
CA ASN A 299 7.14 48.60 -60.51
C ASN A 299 6.11 47.64 -61.16
N ARG A 300 6.08 46.36 -60.78
CA ARG A 300 5.03 45.43 -61.25
C ARG A 300 3.66 45.76 -60.66
N GLU A 301 3.62 46.27 -59.44
CA GLU A 301 2.40 46.67 -58.76
C GLU A 301 1.83 47.94 -59.41
N GLU A 302 2.66 48.92 -59.76
CA GLU A 302 2.24 50.10 -60.57
C GLU A 302 1.70 49.70 -61.96
N VAL A 303 2.33 48.74 -62.64
CA VAL A 303 1.81 48.21 -63.93
C VAL A 303 0.51 47.42 -63.73
N LYS A 304 0.32 46.76 -62.59
CA LYS A 304 -0.89 46.00 -62.26
C LYS A 304 -2.06 46.92 -61.88
N VAL A 305 -1.80 48.05 -61.24
CA VAL A 305 -2.82 49.08 -60.91
C VAL A 305 -3.32 49.76 -62.19
N ASN A 306 -2.44 50.07 -63.15
CA ASN A 306 -2.88 50.61 -64.44
C ASN A 306 -3.53 49.57 -65.36
N GLY A 307 -3.11 48.30 -65.31
CA GLY A 307 -3.67 47.23 -66.14
C GLY A 307 -5.01 46.67 -65.66
N MET A 308 -5.41 46.90 -64.41
CA MET A 308 -6.64 46.36 -63.83
C MET A 308 -7.87 47.26 -64.05
N LEU A 309 -7.68 48.52 -64.47
CA LEU A 309 -8.75 49.47 -64.75
C LEU A 309 -9.35 49.38 -66.16
N LEU A 310 -8.94 48.39 -66.98
CA LEU A 310 -9.47 48.16 -68.33
C LEU A 310 -9.84 46.68 -68.61
N ILE A 311 -10.00 45.86 -67.58
CA ILE A 311 -10.55 44.50 -67.74
C ILE A 311 -12.04 44.52 -67.39
N ASP A 312 -12.79 45.34 -68.11
CA ASP A 312 -14.23 45.19 -68.20
C ASP A 312 -14.54 45.21 -69.70
N GLU A 313 -14.88 44.05 -70.26
CA GLU A 313 -15.26 43.80 -71.69
C GLU A 313 -14.17 43.64 -72.78
N GLY A 314 -13.08 42.87 -72.54
CA GLY A 314 -12.20 42.41 -73.64
C GLY A 314 -11.27 41.24 -73.31
N ASP A 315 -10.95 40.37 -74.29
CA ASP A 315 -10.03 39.23 -74.14
C ASP A 315 -8.64 39.71 -73.64
N PRO A 316 -8.19 39.29 -72.44
CA PRO A 316 -6.91 39.70 -71.86
C PRO A 316 -5.69 39.45 -72.76
N TRP A 317 -5.77 38.47 -73.66
CA TRP A 317 -4.70 38.17 -74.60
C TRP A 317 -4.60 39.19 -75.75
N ALA A 318 -5.71 39.84 -76.12
CA ALA A 318 -5.73 40.88 -77.15
C ALA A 318 -5.05 42.16 -76.64
N LEU A 319 -5.34 42.58 -75.41
CA LEU A 319 -4.69 43.73 -74.77
C LEU A 319 -3.18 43.51 -74.59
N LEU A 320 -2.77 42.29 -74.20
CA LEU A 320 -1.36 41.90 -74.11
C LEU A 320 -0.66 41.89 -75.47
N ALA A 321 -1.36 41.54 -76.55
CA ALA A 321 -0.83 41.61 -77.90
C ALA A 321 -0.66 43.06 -78.36
N GLU A 322 -1.63 43.92 -78.04
CA GLU A 322 -1.61 45.35 -78.35
C GLU A 322 -0.47 46.08 -77.62
N LEU A 323 -0.31 45.86 -76.30
CA LEU A 323 0.81 46.41 -75.54
C LEU A 323 2.17 45.93 -76.03
N ARG A 324 2.28 44.67 -76.48
CA ARG A 324 3.52 44.17 -77.10
C ARG A 324 3.81 44.84 -78.44
N GLN A 325 2.76 45.18 -79.20
CA GLN A 325 2.88 45.88 -80.46
C GLN A 325 3.28 47.35 -80.25
N GLU A 326 2.69 48.02 -79.26
CA GLU A 326 3.03 49.39 -78.82
C GLU A 326 4.50 49.47 -78.38
N LEU A 327 4.94 48.56 -77.50
CA LEU A 327 6.33 48.47 -77.06
C LEU A 327 7.30 48.24 -78.23
N LYS A 328 6.89 47.44 -79.22
CA LYS A 328 7.70 47.18 -80.42
C LYS A 328 7.78 48.44 -81.30
N HIS A 329 6.67 49.16 -81.46
CA HIS A 329 6.63 50.41 -82.19
C HIS A 329 7.50 51.48 -81.51
N GLU A 330 7.41 51.62 -80.19
CA GLU A 330 8.21 52.57 -79.41
C GLU A 330 9.72 52.25 -79.47
N LYS A 331 10.10 50.96 -79.35
CA LYS A 331 11.50 50.55 -79.54
C LYS A 331 12.02 50.88 -80.93
N ASN A 332 11.21 50.69 -81.96
CA ASN A 332 11.60 51.02 -83.34
C ASN A 332 11.72 52.54 -83.52
N LEU A 333 10.79 53.32 -82.98
CA LEU A 333 10.85 54.79 -83.01
C LEU A 333 12.08 55.32 -82.27
N SER A 334 12.37 54.78 -81.09
CA SER A 334 13.56 55.13 -80.30
C SER A 334 14.86 54.82 -81.05
N SER A 335 14.94 53.68 -81.74
CA SER A 335 16.07 53.36 -82.60
C SER A 335 16.19 54.33 -83.78
N ASN A 336 15.07 54.76 -84.37
CA ASN A 336 15.06 55.64 -85.52
C ASN A 336 15.46 57.08 -85.15
N LEU A 337 14.95 57.61 -84.03
CA LEU A 337 15.35 58.91 -83.48
C LEU A 337 16.84 58.95 -83.14
N ARG A 338 17.37 57.84 -82.61
CA ARG A 338 18.81 57.72 -82.32
C ARG A 338 19.65 57.80 -83.59
N LEU A 339 19.17 57.20 -84.67
CA LEU A 339 19.82 57.22 -85.98
C LEU A 339 19.75 58.62 -86.62
N GLN A 340 18.61 59.29 -86.54
CA GLN A 340 18.46 60.69 -86.99
C GLN A 340 19.37 61.66 -86.22
N LEU A 341 19.56 61.43 -84.92
CA LEU A 341 20.49 62.24 -84.12
C LEU A 341 21.94 62.03 -84.58
N GLU A 342 22.32 60.80 -84.90
CA GLU A 342 23.65 60.47 -85.42
C GLU A 342 23.89 61.11 -86.80
N GLU A 343 22.92 61.04 -87.72
CA GLU A 343 22.97 61.69 -89.03
C GLU A 343 23.06 63.23 -88.93
N SER A 344 22.31 63.84 -88.00
CA SER A 344 22.38 65.28 -87.75
C SER A 344 23.74 65.70 -87.16
N GLN A 345 24.30 64.87 -86.28
CA GLN A 345 25.64 65.09 -85.74
C GLN A 345 26.72 65.00 -86.83
N GLU A 346 26.62 64.07 -87.78
CA GLU A 346 27.52 63.99 -88.93
C GLU A 346 27.38 65.18 -89.89
N SER A 347 26.15 65.60 -90.23
CA SER A 347 25.91 66.75 -91.11
C SER A 347 26.44 68.06 -90.50
N ASN A 348 26.25 68.25 -89.19
CA ASN A 348 26.81 69.39 -88.48
C ASN A 348 28.34 69.38 -88.50
N ALA A 349 28.98 68.21 -88.39
CA ALA A 349 30.42 68.10 -88.52
C ALA A 349 30.91 68.48 -89.94
N GLU A 350 30.17 68.10 -90.99
CA GLU A 350 30.49 68.47 -92.38
C GLU A 350 30.33 69.98 -92.63
N LEU A 351 29.26 70.60 -92.13
CA LEU A 351 29.04 72.05 -92.25
C LEU A 351 30.15 72.86 -91.57
N VAL A 352 30.62 72.41 -90.41
CA VAL A 352 31.75 73.06 -89.70
C VAL A 352 33.01 73.00 -90.57
N LEU A 353 33.30 71.87 -91.21
CA LEU A 353 34.43 71.74 -92.14
C LEU A 353 34.27 72.64 -93.38
N ALA A 354 33.05 72.79 -93.91
CA ALA A 354 32.78 73.66 -95.06
C ALA A 354 32.94 75.16 -94.72
N LEU A 355 32.48 75.58 -93.54
CA LEU A 355 32.68 76.94 -93.02
C LEU A 355 34.15 77.26 -92.75
N GLU A 356 34.91 76.30 -92.23
CA GLU A 356 36.35 76.47 -92.03
C GLU A 356 37.08 76.63 -93.38
N LYS A 357 36.64 75.90 -94.40
CA LYS A 357 37.13 76.05 -95.78
C LYS A 357 36.76 77.40 -96.41
N SER A 358 35.53 77.88 -96.27
CA SER A 358 35.11 79.19 -96.84
C SER A 358 35.78 80.37 -96.11
N LYS A 359 36.00 80.25 -94.80
CA LYS A 359 36.75 81.24 -94.02
C LYS A 359 38.22 81.37 -94.46
N SER A 360 38.83 80.28 -94.94
CA SER A 360 40.18 80.31 -95.52
C SER A 360 40.28 81.01 -96.89
N ILE A 361 39.15 81.18 -97.59
CA ILE A 361 39.09 81.85 -98.91
C ILE A 361 38.94 83.38 -98.78
N CYS A 362 38.47 83.90 -97.63
CA CYS A 362 38.10 85.31 -97.45
C CYS A 362 39.25 86.26 -97.05
N TYR A 363 40.50 85.80 -96.95
CA TYR A 363 41.64 86.65 -96.55
C TYR A 363 42.51 87.17 -97.69
N ASN A 364 42.15 86.91 -98.95
CA ASN A 364 42.88 87.46 -100.10
C ASN A 364 41.95 88.28 -101.03
N ASP A 365 42.39 89.51 -101.24
CA ASP A 365 42.11 90.45 -102.34
C ASP A 365 41.05 91.56 -102.20
N GLN A 366 41.55 92.74 -102.56
CA GLN A 366 40.97 94.09 -102.63
C GLN A 366 40.15 94.30 -103.94
N PRO A 367 39.48 95.46 -104.11
CA PRO A 367 38.14 95.56 -104.68
C PRO A 367 38.13 95.54 -106.22
N SER A 368 37.17 94.81 -106.77
CA SER A 368 36.76 94.90 -108.18
C SER A 368 35.24 94.97 -108.28
N LYS A 369 34.83 95.62 -109.36
CA LYS A 369 33.60 96.35 -109.59
C LYS A 369 32.59 95.46 -110.33
N VAL A 370 31.31 95.84 -110.20
CA VAL A 370 30.19 95.64 -111.15
C VAL A 370 29.29 94.38 -110.97
N VAL A 371 28.00 94.65 -111.23
CA VAL A 371 26.90 93.80 -111.74
C VAL A 371 25.88 93.47 -110.63
N ASP A 372 24.61 93.92 -110.63
CA ASP A 372 23.73 94.31 -111.74
C ASP A 372 22.46 95.07 -111.28
N SER A 373 21.80 95.68 -112.28
CA SER A 373 20.33 95.93 -112.40
C SER A 373 19.70 97.29 -112.03
N LYS A 374 19.63 98.15 -113.07
CA LYS A 374 18.46 98.93 -113.55
C LYS A 374 17.87 100.07 -112.69
N SER A 375 18.07 101.34 -113.11
CA SER A 375 17.11 102.17 -113.89
C SER A 375 17.24 103.69 -113.63
N GLY A 376 17.33 104.50 -114.70
CA GLY A 376 17.11 105.97 -114.75
C GLY A 376 18.25 106.81 -114.19
N ASP A 377 19.16 107.38 -114.99
CA ASP A 377 19.02 108.61 -115.80
C ASP A 377 18.70 109.85 -114.96
N ASP A 378 19.75 110.39 -114.33
CA ASP A 378 19.95 111.78 -113.88
C ASP A 378 21.19 111.73 -113.00
N ASP A 379 22.35 112.27 -113.42
CA ASP A 379 23.47 112.63 -112.52
C ASP A 379 24.65 113.35 -113.23
N GLU A 380 24.52 113.81 -114.48
CA GLU A 380 25.53 114.71 -115.07
C GLU A 380 25.62 116.04 -114.31
N GLU A 381 24.49 116.54 -113.77
CA GLU A 381 24.47 117.71 -112.89
C GLU A 381 25.14 117.46 -111.51
N GLN A 382 25.08 116.21 -111.01
CA GLN A 382 25.65 115.83 -109.72
C GLN A 382 27.19 115.86 -109.74
N ILE A 383 27.81 115.49 -110.87
CA ILE A 383 29.27 115.54 -111.08
C ILE A 383 29.74 116.99 -111.26
N GLU A 384 28.96 117.81 -111.98
CA GLU A 384 29.30 119.21 -112.25
C GLU A 384 29.19 120.07 -110.98
N LEU A 385 28.21 119.80 -110.11
CA LEU A 385 28.09 120.41 -108.78
C LEU A 385 29.23 119.99 -107.83
N GLU A 386 29.66 118.71 -107.87
CA GLU A 386 30.75 118.23 -107.01
C GLU A 386 32.12 118.80 -107.40
N MET A 387 32.30 119.21 -108.67
CA MET A 387 33.51 119.87 -109.16
C MET A 387 33.56 121.36 -108.76
N ILE A 388 32.44 122.07 -108.77
CA ILE A 388 32.35 123.50 -108.36
C ILE A 388 32.50 123.64 -106.83
N VAL A 389 31.92 122.73 -106.04
CA VAL A 389 32.04 122.73 -104.57
C VAL A 389 33.49 122.50 -104.11
N LYS A 390 34.34 121.84 -104.92
CA LYS A 390 35.78 121.74 -104.63
C LYS A 390 36.53 123.05 -104.86
N GLU A 391 36.02 123.94 -105.70
CA GLU A 391 36.77 125.11 -106.18
C GLU A 391 36.55 126.37 -105.33
N HIS A 392 35.42 126.53 -104.61
CA HIS A 392 35.17 127.71 -103.77
C HIS A 392 34.58 127.36 -102.39
N ILE A 393 35.37 127.67 -101.34
CA ILE A 393 35.13 127.54 -99.88
C ILE A 393 35.59 126.18 -99.28
N GLY A 394 36.78 126.21 -98.65
CA GLY A 394 37.19 125.30 -97.58
C GLY A 394 37.00 123.78 -97.78
N VAL A 395 37.78 123.14 -98.67
CA VAL A 395 37.80 121.66 -98.90
C VAL A 395 37.76 120.83 -97.60
N LYS A 396 38.36 121.33 -96.53
CA LYS A 396 38.37 120.68 -95.20
C LYS A 396 37.01 120.72 -94.50
N GLU A 397 36.28 121.83 -94.53
CA GLU A 397 34.97 121.95 -93.88
C GLU A 397 33.92 121.10 -94.59
N THR A 398 33.91 121.11 -95.92
CA THR A 398 32.99 120.27 -96.71
C THR A 398 33.26 118.78 -96.51
N GLN A 399 34.53 118.37 -96.39
CA GLN A 399 34.90 116.98 -96.13
C GLN A 399 34.58 116.55 -94.70
N VAL A 400 34.75 117.43 -93.71
CA VAL A 400 34.34 117.20 -92.32
C VAL A 400 32.81 117.10 -92.20
N LEU A 401 32.06 117.94 -92.93
CA LEU A 401 30.60 117.85 -93.00
C LEU A 401 30.15 116.55 -93.67
N LYS A 402 30.75 116.14 -94.79
CA LYS A 402 30.47 114.84 -95.42
C LYS A 402 30.74 113.66 -94.47
N GLN A 403 31.82 113.70 -93.70
CA GLN A 403 32.13 112.65 -92.73
C GLN A 403 31.16 112.65 -91.54
N LYS A 404 30.74 113.82 -91.06
CA LYS A 404 29.71 113.95 -90.01
C LYS A 404 28.34 113.46 -90.50
N ILE A 405 27.99 113.75 -91.75
CA ILE A 405 26.78 113.24 -92.40
C ILE A 405 26.84 111.70 -92.49
N ALA A 406 27.96 111.12 -92.92
CA ALA A 406 28.13 109.66 -92.99
C ALA A 406 28.03 108.97 -91.60
N VAL A 407 28.61 109.58 -90.56
CA VAL A 407 28.50 109.07 -89.18
C VAL A 407 27.05 109.14 -88.68
N LEU A 408 26.36 110.27 -88.88
CA LEU A 408 24.97 110.44 -88.50
C LEU A 408 24.04 109.46 -89.24
N TYR A 409 24.28 109.19 -90.53
CA TYR A 409 23.54 108.16 -91.26
C TYR A 409 23.80 106.76 -90.71
N GLY A 410 25.04 106.42 -90.35
CA GLY A 410 25.36 105.15 -89.70
C GLY A 410 24.69 104.99 -88.33
N GLU A 411 24.62 106.07 -87.55
CA GLU A 411 23.93 106.11 -86.26
C GLU A 411 22.40 105.97 -86.42
N ILE A 412 21.80 106.62 -87.42
CA ILE A 412 20.38 106.44 -87.77
C ILE A 412 20.10 104.98 -88.15
N GLU A 413 20.98 104.34 -88.92
CA GLU A 413 20.81 102.95 -89.35
C GLU A 413 21.00 101.95 -88.19
N LEU A 414 21.88 102.27 -87.23
CA LEU A 414 21.98 101.55 -85.96
C LEU A 414 20.68 101.67 -85.15
N TYR A 415 20.16 102.89 -84.95
CA TYR A 415 18.91 103.09 -84.21
C TYR A 415 17.71 102.42 -84.85
N LYS A 416 17.66 102.31 -86.19
CA LYS A 416 16.62 101.51 -86.86
C LYS A 416 16.75 100.03 -86.54
N ARG A 417 17.94 99.45 -86.63
CA ARG A 417 18.15 98.04 -86.28
C ARG A 417 17.83 97.75 -84.82
N ASP A 418 18.21 98.65 -83.92
CA ASP A 418 17.89 98.52 -82.49
C ASP A 418 16.38 98.62 -82.24
N LYS A 419 15.68 99.49 -82.99
CA LYS A 419 14.22 99.59 -82.95
C LYS A 419 13.57 98.30 -83.45
N ASP A 420 14.02 97.77 -84.58
CA ASP A 420 13.48 96.53 -85.17
C ASP A 420 13.74 95.32 -84.25
N GLU A 421 14.91 95.25 -83.60
CA GLU A 421 15.24 94.24 -82.58
C GLU A 421 14.35 94.36 -81.34
N LEU A 422 14.13 95.57 -80.83
CA LEU A 422 13.20 95.81 -79.72
C LEU A 422 11.76 95.45 -80.09
N GLU A 423 11.35 95.70 -81.34
CA GLU A 423 10.04 95.32 -81.87
C GLU A 423 9.89 93.80 -81.91
N MET A 424 10.88 93.07 -82.43
CA MET A 424 10.89 91.59 -82.41
C MET A 424 10.83 91.03 -80.97
N GLN A 425 11.59 91.61 -80.04
CA GLN A 425 11.55 91.18 -78.62
C GLN A 425 10.18 91.43 -77.99
N MET A 426 9.55 92.55 -78.32
CA MET A 426 8.21 92.87 -77.83
C MET A 426 7.16 91.90 -78.39
N GLU A 427 7.27 91.51 -79.67
CA GLU A 427 6.42 90.49 -80.29
C GLU A 427 6.64 89.11 -79.67
N GLN A 428 7.88 88.72 -79.38
CA GLN A 428 8.19 87.45 -78.71
C GLN A 428 7.58 87.40 -77.30
N ILE A 429 7.72 88.47 -76.51
CA ILE A 429 7.12 88.55 -75.18
C ILE A 429 5.59 88.47 -75.26
N ALA A 430 4.98 89.08 -76.28
CA ALA A 430 3.53 89.01 -76.49
C ALA A 430 3.08 87.57 -76.82
N LEU A 431 3.85 86.82 -77.62
CA LEU A 431 3.60 85.41 -77.90
C LEU A 431 3.76 84.54 -76.65
N ASP A 432 4.84 84.72 -75.89
CA ASP A 432 5.10 83.97 -74.66
C ASP A 432 4.01 84.20 -73.62
N TYR A 433 3.49 85.44 -73.53
CA TYR A 433 2.37 85.77 -72.65
C TYR A 433 1.08 85.00 -73.03
N GLU A 434 0.77 84.86 -74.32
CA GLU A 434 -0.42 84.12 -74.76
C GLU A 434 -0.26 82.60 -74.56
N ILE A 435 0.95 82.05 -74.78
CA ILE A 435 1.26 80.64 -74.45
C ILE A 435 1.05 80.39 -72.97
N LEU A 436 1.64 81.22 -72.10
CA LEU A 436 1.54 81.06 -70.65
C LEU A 436 0.09 81.15 -70.17
N LYS A 437 -0.71 82.03 -70.78
CA LYS A 437 -2.13 82.17 -70.49
C LYS A 437 -2.92 80.91 -70.87
N GLN A 438 -2.61 80.29 -72.01
CA GLN A 438 -3.22 79.04 -72.43
C GLN A 438 -2.83 77.87 -71.51
N GLU A 439 -1.56 77.75 -71.14
CA GLU A 439 -1.08 76.74 -70.20
C GLU A 439 -1.72 76.89 -68.81
N ASN A 440 -1.86 78.13 -68.34
CA ASN A 440 -2.53 78.40 -67.07
C ASN A 440 -4.02 77.99 -67.10
N HIS A 441 -4.70 78.21 -68.23
CA HIS A 441 -6.07 77.73 -68.40
C HIS A 441 -6.15 76.19 -68.41
N ASP A 442 -5.24 75.50 -69.10
CA ASP A 442 -5.15 74.04 -69.10
C ASP A 442 -4.86 73.46 -67.71
N MET A 443 -3.93 74.07 -66.97
CA MET A 443 -3.61 73.69 -65.58
C MET A 443 -4.81 73.88 -64.66
N SER A 444 -5.53 75.00 -64.79
CA SER A 444 -6.76 75.26 -64.02
C SER A 444 -7.82 74.19 -64.31
N TYR A 445 -8.02 73.84 -65.58
CA TYR A 445 -8.99 72.82 -65.97
C TYR A 445 -8.59 71.42 -65.46
N LYS A 446 -7.31 71.07 -65.52
CA LYS A 446 -6.79 69.80 -64.97
C LYS A 446 -6.94 69.73 -63.45
N LEU A 447 -6.72 70.85 -62.75
CA LEU A 447 -6.88 70.93 -61.30
C LEU A 447 -8.35 70.73 -60.90
N GLU A 448 -9.28 71.42 -61.58
CA GLU A 448 -10.71 71.29 -61.34
C GLU A 448 -11.19 69.86 -61.61
N ARG A 449 -10.73 69.25 -62.71
CA ARG A 449 -11.01 67.84 -63.01
C ARG A 449 -10.47 66.89 -61.94
N SER A 450 -9.27 67.15 -61.43
CA SER A 450 -8.66 66.33 -60.36
C SER A 450 -9.44 66.46 -59.06
N GLN A 451 -9.88 67.66 -58.71
CA GLN A 451 -10.69 67.92 -57.52
C GLN A 451 -12.06 67.24 -57.58
N ILE A 452 -12.69 67.23 -58.76
CA ILE A 452 -13.95 66.50 -58.99
C ILE A 452 -13.71 64.98 -58.89
N GLN A 453 -12.62 64.46 -59.46
CA GLN A 453 -12.26 63.04 -59.35
C GLN A 453 -12.00 62.63 -57.89
N GLU A 454 -11.34 63.48 -57.11
CA GLU A 454 -11.06 63.24 -55.69
C GLU A 454 -12.33 63.27 -54.84
N GLN A 455 -13.26 64.19 -55.13
CA GLN A 455 -14.59 64.21 -54.52
C GLN A 455 -15.39 62.95 -54.87
N LEU A 456 -15.32 62.47 -56.11
CA LEU A 456 -16.00 61.25 -56.55
C LEU A 456 -15.37 59.98 -55.93
N ASN A 457 -14.04 59.95 -55.76
CA ASN A 457 -13.33 58.85 -55.11
C ASN A 457 -13.66 58.78 -53.60
N MET A 458 -13.82 59.93 -52.93
CA MET A 458 -14.32 60.00 -51.55
C MET A 458 -15.76 59.47 -51.42
N GLU A 459 -16.54 59.50 -52.50
CA GLU A 459 -17.92 59.00 -52.55
C GLU A 459 -18.01 57.51 -52.92
N CYS A 460 -16.91 56.88 -53.34
CA CYS A 460 -16.87 55.50 -53.83
C CYS A 460 -15.82 54.63 -53.11
N GLU A 461 -15.94 54.55 -51.77
CA GLU A 461 -15.25 53.61 -50.88
C GLU A 461 -16.26 53.32 -49.73
N CYS A 462 -16.75 52.13 -49.35
CA CYS A 462 -16.24 50.76 -49.44
C CYS A 462 -17.35 49.73 -49.10
N PRO A 463 -17.68 48.72 -49.94
CA PRO A 463 -18.39 47.51 -49.48
C PRO A 463 -17.56 46.63 -48.52
N GLN A 464 -16.26 46.89 -48.38
CA GLN A 464 -15.36 46.18 -47.46
C GLN A 464 -15.42 46.65 -46.00
N LEU A 465 -15.82 47.90 -45.74
CA LEU A 465 -16.02 48.41 -44.38
C LEU A 465 -17.25 47.78 -43.73
N ASP A 466 -18.36 47.73 -44.47
CA ASP A 466 -19.59 47.06 -44.03
C ASP A 466 -19.40 45.56 -43.80
N SER A 467 -18.57 44.89 -44.63
CA SER A 467 -18.22 43.48 -44.42
C SER A 467 -17.44 43.28 -43.12
N LEU A 468 -16.41 44.10 -42.86
CA LEU A 468 -15.62 44.00 -41.64
C LEU A 468 -16.43 44.35 -40.38
N GLU A 469 -17.36 45.31 -40.46
CA GLU A 469 -18.22 45.68 -39.34
C GLU A 469 -19.20 44.55 -38.98
N ASN A 470 -19.77 43.87 -39.99
CA ASN A 470 -20.60 42.68 -39.78
C ASN A 470 -19.78 41.52 -39.20
N ASP A 471 -18.53 41.31 -39.64
CA ASP A 471 -17.62 40.30 -39.08
C ASP A 471 -17.24 40.63 -37.63
N LEU A 472 -17.03 41.90 -37.29
CA LEU A 472 -16.75 42.33 -35.91
C LEU A 472 -17.97 42.10 -35.01
N LYS A 473 -19.17 42.38 -35.51
CA LYS A 473 -20.42 42.17 -34.79
C LYS A 473 -20.70 40.70 -34.52
N THR A 474 -20.53 39.84 -35.52
CA THR A 474 -20.67 38.38 -35.34
C THR A 474 -19.63 37.84 -34.36
N LYS A 475 -18.36 38.29 -34.44
CA LYS A 475 -17.33 37.92 -33.45
C LYS A 475 -17.66 38.40 -32.04
N SER A 476 -18.24 39.59 -31.89
CA SER A 476 -18.71 40.11 -30.60
C SER A 476 -19.82 39.23 -30.00
N GLU A 477 -20.77 38.79 -30.82
CA GLU A 477 -21.84 37.89 -30.41
C GLU A 477 -21.31 36.50 -30.02
N GLU A 478 -20.39 35.93 -30.80
CA GLU A 478 -19.69 34.68 -30.48
C GLU A 478 -18.92 34.78 -29.15
N LEU A 479 -18.22 35.89 -28.92
CA LEU A 479 -17.53 36.13 -27.66
C LEU A 479 -18.51 36.24 -26.49
N SER A 480 -19.65 36.89 -26.67
CA SER A 480 -20.70 36.96 -25.66
C SER A 480 -21.26 35.57 -25.32
N MET A 481 -21.56 34.76 -26.33
CA MET A 481 -22.03 33.38 -26.13
C MET A 481 -20.98 32.51 -25.44
N SER A 482 -19.71 32.59 -25.86
CA SER A 482 -18.61 31.85 -25.22
C SER A 482 -18.43 32.25 -23.76
N ARG A 483 -18.60 33.54 -23.44
CA ARG A 483 -18.56 34.04 -22.05
C ARG A 483 -19.70 33.48 -21.21
N LEU A 484 -20.91 33.30 -21.78
CA LEU A 484 -22.00 32.65 -21.07
C LEU A 484 -21.70 31.17 -20.79
N VAL A 485 -21.17 30.45 -21.78
CA VAL A 485 -20.77 29.04 -21.61
C VAL A 485 -19.66 28.90 -20.57
N ILE A 486 -18.68 29.80 -20.56
CA ILE A 486 -17.61 29.82 -19.54
C ILE A 486 -18.20 29.98 -18.14
N LYS A 487 -19.15 30.91 -17.95
CA LYS A 487 -19.82 31.10 -16.65
C LYS A 487 -20.60 29.88 -16.19
N GLU A 488 -21.26 29.17 -17.11
CA GLU A 488 -21.97 27.92 -16.79
C GLU A 488 -20.99 26.83 -16.36
N LEU A 489 -19.86 26.69 -17.07
CA LEU A 489 -18.80 25.75 -16.70
C LEU A 489 -18.14 26.10 -15.36
N GLU A 490 -17.91 27.39 -15.08
CA GLU A 490 -17.42 27.87 -13.79
C GLU A 490 -18.37 27.49 -12.65
N ALA A 491 -19.69 27.67 -12.84
CA ALA A 491 -20.69 27.27 -11.87
C ALA A 491 -20.72 25.75 -11.65
N HIS A 492 -20.57 24.96 -12.73
CA HIS A 492 -20.49 23.51 -12.62
C HIS A 492 -19.24 23.04 -11.88
N ILE A 493 -18.09 23.68 -12.12
CA ILE A 493 -16.85 23.41 -11.37
C ILE A 493 -17.04 23.75 -9.89
N GLN A 494 -17.62 24.89 -9.56
CA GLN A 494 -17.89 25.28 -8.16
C GLN A 494 -18.81 24.28 -7.45
N ASN A 495 -19.89 23.83 -8.10
CA ASN A 495 -20.78 22.82 -7.52
C ASN A 495 -20.06 21.48 -7.29
N LEU A 496 -19.21 21.05 -8.24
CA LEU A 496 -18.41 19.83 -8.08
C LEU A 496 -17.37 19.96 -6.96
N GLU A 497 -16.73 21.12 -6.83
CA GLU A 497 -15.81 21.40 -5.73
C GLU A 497 -16.53 21.34 -4.38
N GLU A 498 -17.74 21.91 -4.28
CA GLU A 498 -18.58 21.83 -3.08
C GLU A 498 -19.02 20.38 -2.78
N GLU A 499 -19.41 19.61 -3.79
CA GLU A 499 -19.78 18.19 -3.62
C GLU A 499 -18.60 17.34 -3.14
N LEU A 500 -17.41 17.56 -3.70
CA LEU A 500 -16.18 16.87 -3.27
C LEU A 500 -15.77 17.25 -1.84
N GLU A 501 -15.90 18.53 -1.47
CA GLU A 501 -15.61 19.00 -0.11
C GLU A 501 -16.61 18.39 0.90
N ASN A 502 -17.90 18.39 0.57
CA ASN A 502 -18.93 17.75 1.39
C ASN A 502 -18.66 16.24 1.55
N GLN A 503 -18.24 15.57 0.47
CA GLN A 503 -17.88 14.16 0.52
C GLN A 503 -16.65 13.92 1.40
N ALA A 504 -15.61 14.75 1.27
CA ALA A 504 -14.42 14.67 2.12
C ALA A 504 -14.77 14.83 3.60
N GLN A 505 -15.60 15.83 3.93
CA GLN A 505 -16.07 16.06 5.30
C GLN A 505 -16.90 14.88 5.83
N SER A 506 -17.72 14.25 4.99
CA SER A 506 -18.49 13.05 5.39
C SER A 506 -17.56 11.88 5.73
N PHE A 507 -16.51 11.66 4.93
CA PHE A 507 -15.53 10.61 5.20
C PHE A 507 -14.69 10.89 6.44
N GLU A 508 -14.35 12.16 6.70
CA GLU A 508 -13.66 12.55 7.92
C GLU A 508 -14.52 12.28 9.15
N ASN A 509 -15.81 12.64 9.11
CA ASN A 509 -16.77 12.36 10.19
C ASN A 509 -16.94 10.84 10.43
N ASP A 510 -17.07 10.04 9.36
CA ASP A 510 -17.16 8.58 9.45
C ASP A 510 -15.88 7.96 10.03
N LEU A 511 -14.70 8.49 9.67
CA LEU A 511 -13.42 8.07 10.24
C LEU A 511 -13.33 8.45 11.72
N GLU A 512 -13.80 9.63 12.13
CA GLU A 512 -13.88 10.03 13.54
C GLU A 512 -14.83 9.16 14.34
N GLU A 513 -16.01 8.83 13.81
CA GLU A 513 -16.96 7.93 14.46
C GLU A 513 -16.40 6.51 14.56
N LEU A 514 -15.83 6.00 13.46
CA LEU A 514 -15.18 4.71 13.44
C LEU A 514 -14.04 4.69 14.45
N THR A 515 -13.18 5.69 14.50
CA THR A 515 -12.08 5.77 15.46
C THR A 515 -12.58 5.87 16.90
N ARG A 516 -13.71 6.54 17.18
CA ARG A 516 -14.34 6.56 18.52
C ARG A 516 -14.93 5.22 18.93
N ALA A 517 -15.74 4.59 18.06
CA ALA A 517 -16.21 3.23 18.27
C ALA A 517 -15.04 2.22 18.35
N LYS A 518 -13.95 2.56 17.64
CA LYS A 518 -12.61 1.95 17.62
C LYS A 518 -11.63 2.57 18.65
N THR A 519 -12.08 3.29 19.69
CA THR A 519 -11.38 3.44 20.99
C THR A 519 -12.19 2.86 22.16
N GLU A 520 -13.53 2.91 22.10
CA GLU A 520 -14.40 2.35 23.15
C GLU A 520 -14.41 0.82 23.33
N GLN A 521 -14.45 0.01 22.27
CA GLN A 521 -14.26 -1.44 22.38
C GLN A 521 -12.96 -1.87 23.04
N GLU A 522 -11.76 -1.36 22.69
CA GLU A 522 -10.50 -1.74 23.36
C GLU A 522 -10.70 -1.49 24.83
N GLN A 523 -11.24 -0.32 25.21
CA GLN A 523 -11.48 -0.05 26.62
C GLN A 523 -12.44 -1.07 27.24
N ARG A 524 -13.52 -1.46 26.55
CA ARG A 524 -14.41 -2.54 27.02
C ARG A 524 -13.70 -3.90 27.11
N ALA A 525 -12.86 -4.24 26.15
CA ALA A 525 -12.11 -5.49 26.09
C ALA A 525 -11.04 -5.54 27.20
N ILE A 526 -10.30 -4.45 27.40
CA ILE A 526 -9.32 -4.28 28.48
C ILE A 526 -10.01 -4.46 29.84
N ARG A 527 -11.14 -3.77 30.08
CA ARG A 527 -11.90 -3.92 31.34
C ARG A 527 -12.38 -5.36 31.56
N ALA A 528 -12.85 -6.02 30.50
CA ALA A 528 -13.29 -7.42 30.57
C ALA A 528 -12.10 -8.36 30.86
N GLU A 529 -10.96 -8.12 30.22
CA GLU A 529 -9.72 -8.89 30.43
C GLU A 529 -9.20 -8.71 31.86
N ASP A 530 -9.16 -7.48 32.38
CA ASP A 530 -8.73 -7.20 33.75
C ASP A 530 -9.63 -7.86 34.79
N SER A 531 -10.95 -7.82 34.57
CA SER A 531 -11.93 -8.54 35.40
C SER A 531 -11.65 -10.05 35.39
N LEU A 532 -11.40 -10.61 34.20
CA LEU A 532 -11.08 -12.03 34.03
C LEU A 532 -9.75 -12.41 34.69
N ARG A 533 -8.70 -11.57 34.55
CA ARG A 533 -7.42 -11.75 35.24
C ARG A 533 -7.60 -11.76 36.76
N LYS A 534 -8.41 -10.83 37.29
CA LYS A 534 -8.74 -10.77 38.73
C LYS A 534 -9.44 -12.05 39.21
N ILE A 535 -10.44 -12.53 38.47
CA ILE A 535 -11.15 -13.78 38.81
C ILE A 535 -10.20 -14.98 38.73
N ARG A 536 -9.38 -15.08 37.68
CA ARG A 536 -8.38 -16.15 37.55
C ARG A 536 -7.41 -16.17 38.74
N LEU A 537 -6.92 -15.00 39.16
CA LEU A 537 -6.06 -14.89 40.33
C LEU A 537 -6.77 -15.32 41.61
N GLN A 538 -8.03 -14.92 41.81
CA GLN A 538 -8.84 -15.35 42.95
C GLN A 538 -9.06 -16.86 42.96
N ASN A 539 -9.37 -17.46 41.81
CA ASN A 539 -9.54 -18.91 41.67
C ASN A 539 -8.23 -19.67 41.92
N ALA A 540 -7.09 -19.16 41.44
CA ALA A 540 -5.77 -19.74 41.74
C ALA A 540 -5.47 -19.69 43.26
N ASN A 541 -5.77 -18.57 43.91
CA ASN A 541 -5.64 -18.43 45.36
C ASN A 541 -6.58 -19.37 46.13
N ALA A 542 -7.81 -19.58 45.66
CA ALA A 542 -8.74 -20.53 46.26
C ALA A 542 -8.26 -21.98 46.07
N ALA A 543 -7.79 -22.34 44.87
CA ALA A 543 -7.26 -23.67 44.58
C ALA A 543 -6.04 -24.01 45.44
N THR A 544 -5.10 -23.07 45.61
CA THR A 544 -3.93 -23.26 46.48
C THR A 544 -4.31 -23.44 47.95
N ARG A 545 -5.31 -22.70 48.45
CA ARG A 545 -5.87 -22.91 49.80
C ARG A 545 -6.49 -24.29 49.96
N LEU A 546 -7.35 -24.69 49.03
CA LEU A 546 -7.98 -26.02 49.03
C LEU A 546 -6.94 -27.15 48.95
N GLN A 547 -5.90 -26.98 48.13
CA GLN A 547 -4.80 -27.94 48.04
C GLN A 547 -4.04 -28.05 49.37
N ALA A 548 -3.81 -26.92 50.06
CA ALA A 548 -3.18 -26.92 51.38
C ALA A 548 -4.05 -27.61 52.43
N GLU A 549 -5.37 -27.38 52.42
CA GLU A 549 -6.32 -28.07 53.30
C GLU A 549 -6.38 -29.57 53.03
N LEU A 550 -6.45 -29.98 51.75
CA LEU A 550 -6.42 -31.40 51.37
C LEU A 550 -5.15 -32.09 51.87
N LYS A 551 -3.98 -31.44 51.70
CA LYS A 551 -2.71 -31.96 52.25
C LYS A 551 -2.79 -32.12 53.76
N ARG A 552 -3.35 -31.14 54.47
CA ARG A 552 -3.49 -31.16 55.94
C ARG A 552 -4.43 -32.27 56.41
N VAL A 553 -5.57 -32.45 55.75
CA VAL A 553 -6.53 -33.51 56.04
C VAL A 553 -5.93 -34.87 55.73
N SER A 554 -5.23 -35.01 54.59
CA SER A 554 -4.53 -36.24 54.22
C SER A 554 -3.48 -36.63 55.26
N GLN A 555 -2.67 -35.67 55.72
CA GLN A 555 -1.70 -35.90 56.82
C GLN A 555 -2.38 -36.34 58.12
N LYS A 556 -3.48 -35.68 58.49
CA LYS A 556 -4.26 -36.07 59.69
C LYS A 556 -4.84 -37.48 59.54
N MET A 557 -5.38 -37.81 58.37
CA MET A 557 -5.93 -39.13 58.08
C MET A 557 -4.86 -40.21 58.15
N ALA A 558 -3.68 -39.97 57.57
CA ALA A 558 -2.53 -40.86 57.64
C ALA A 558 -2.10 -41.10 59.09
N TYR A 559 -1.97 -40.05 59.90
CA TYR A 559 -1.66 -40.16 61.32
C TYR A 559 -2.72 -40.98 62.09
N THR A 560 -4.01 -40.69 61.87
CA THR A 560 -5.07 -41.46 62.55
C THR A 560 -5.14 -42.91 62.09
N PHE A 561 -4.82 -43.18 60.82
CA PHE A 561 -4.74 -44.53 60.28
C PHE A 561 -3.59 -45.30 60.93
N GLU A 562 -2.40 -44.69 61.03
CA GLU A 562 -1.24 -45.28 61.71
C GLU A 562 -1.54 -45.59 63.19
N VAL A 563 -2.21 -44.67 63.90
CA VAL A 563 -2.65 -44.91 65.28
C VAL A 563 -3.64 -46.08 65.37
N ASN A 564 -4.63 -46.14 64.47
CA ASN A 564 -5.61 -47.22 64.44
C ASN A 564 -4.98 -48.56 64.05
N GLU A 565 -4.05 -48.57 63.10
CA GLU A 565 -3.28 -49.75 62.68
C GLU A 565 -2.47 -50.29 63.85
N ASN A 566 -1.74 -49.43 64.56
CA ASN A 566 -1.00 -49.81 65.76
C ASN A 566 -1.92 -50.39 66.86
N ALA A 567 -3.09 -49.78 67.06
CA ALA A 567 -4.09 -50.30 68.01
C ALA A 567 -4.64 -51.68 67.59
N ALA A 568 -4.93 -51.87 66.30
CA ALA A 568 -5.38 -53.15 65.75
C ALA A 568 -4.29 -54.24 65.87
N VAL A 569 -3.04 -53.92 65.55
CA VAL A 569 -1.89 -54.82 65.74
C VAL A 569 -1.74 -55.20 67.21
N LYS A 570 -1.86 -54.24 68.13
CA LYS A 570 -1.82 -54.51 69.58
C LYS A 570 -2.95 -55.46 70.01
N ALA A 571 -4.19 -55.20 69.59
CA ALA A 571 -5.34 -56.05 69.90
C ALA A 571 -5.19 -57.48 69.34
N VAL A 572 -4.65 -57.63 68.13
CA VAL A 572 -4.34 -58.95 67.53
C VAL A 572 -3.26 -59.67 68.32
N ASN A 573 -2.20 -58.97 68.75
CA ASN A 573 -1.14 -59.56 69.56
C ASN A 573 -1.66 -59.99 70.94
N GLU A 574 -2.50 -59.18 71.58
CA GLU A 574 -3.19 -59.54 72.83
C GLU A 574 -4.11 -60.75 72.64
N SER A 575 -4.90 -60.79 71.57
CA SER A 575 -5.75 -61.94 71.22
C SER A 575 -4.94 -63.22 71.00
N LYS A 576 -3.79 -63.14 70.29
CA LYS A 576 -2.88 -64.28 70.12
C LYS A 576 -2.32 -64.78 71.46
N LYS A 577 -1.94 -63.86 72.36
CA LYS A 577 -1.47 -64.21 73.71
C LYS A 577 -2.56 -64.93 74.50
N LEU A 578 -3.77 -64.37 74.54
CA LEU A 578 -4.92 -64.99 75.21
C LEU A 578 -5.31 -66.34 74.59
N SER A 579 -5.22 -66.49 73.27
CA SER A 579 -5.46 -67.77 72.60
C SER A 579 -4.41 -68.82 72.96
N ALA A 580 -3.15 -68.42 73.15
CA ALA A 580 -2.09 -69.32 73.60
C ALA A 580 -2.30 -69.75 75.06
N GLU A 581 -2.66 -68.81 75.95
CA GLU A 581 -3.04 -69.11 77.34
C GLU A 581 -4.26 -70.03 77.40
N LYS A 582 -5.30 -69.75 76.61
CA LYS A 582 -6.48 -70.62 76.46
C LYS A 582 -6.07 -72.03 76.07
N ARG A 583 -5.17 -72.20 75.08
CA ARG A 583 -4.70 -73.52 74.64
C ARG A 583 -4.00 -74.28 75.77
N ILE A 584 -3.16 -73.61 76.56
CA ILE A 584 -2.49 -74.22 77.73
C ILE A 584 -3.53 -74.65 78.78
N LEU A 585 -4.55 -73.82 79.03
CA LEU A 585 -5.63 -74.15 79.96
C LEU A 585 -6.47 -75.33 79.46
N GLU A 586 -6.78 -75.40 78.15
CA GLU A 586 -7.46 -76.53 77.55
C GLU A 586 -6.64 -77.83 77.67
N ASP A 587 -5.33 -77.78 77.43
CA ASP A 587 -4.43 -78.93 77.57
C ASP A 587 -4.36 -79.41 79.04
N THR A 588 -4.30 -78.49 80.01
CA THR A 588 -4.33 -78.86 81.44
C THR A 588 -5.69 -79.40 81.86
N LEU A 589 -6.80 -78.84 81.36
CA LEU A 589 -8.14 -79.38 81.59
C LEU A 589 -8.27 -80.81 81.05
N ILE A 590 -7.79 -81.07 79.83
CA ILE A 590 -7.77 -82.42 79.25
C ILE A 590 -6.94 -83.37 80.11
N LYS A 591 -5.77 -82.94 80.59
CA LYS A 591 -4.93 -83.73 81.49
C LYS A 591 -5.65 -84.05 82.81
N VAL A 592 -6.21 -83.06 83.48
CA VAL A 592 -6.98 -83.25 84.73
C VAL A 592 -8.17 -84.16 84.51
N LYS A 593 -8.86 -84.06 83.36
CA LYS A 593 -9.96 -84.98 83.02
C LYS A 593 -9.49 -86.42 82.88
N LYS A 594 -8.32 -86.67 82.27
CA LYS A 594 -7.70 -88.01 82.20
C LYS A 594 -7.30 -88.50 83.59
N ASP A 595 -6.66 -87.66 84.39
CA ASP A 595 -6.25 -88.01 85.76
C ASP A 595 -7.47 -88.34 86.63
N LEU A 596 -8.56 -87.58 86.50
CA LEU A 596 -9.83 -87.85 87.18
C LEU A 596 -10.45 -89.18 86.72
N GLN A 597 -10.41 -89.48 85.42
CA GLN A 597 -10.88 -90.77 84.89
C GLN A 597 -10.06 -91.93 85.46
N LEU A 598 -8.72 -91.80 85.52
CA LEU A 598 -7.86 -92.83 86.13
C LEU A 598 -8.20 -93.05 87.60
N VAL A 599 -8.50 -91.98 88.34
CA VAL A 599 -8.92 -92.07 89.75
C VAL A 599 -10.28 -92.74 89.88
N ASP A 600 -11.26 -92.39 89.03
CA ASP A 600 -12.57 -93.05 89.00
C ASP A 600 -12.41 -94.54 88.68
N ASP A 601 -11.63 -94.89 87.66
CA ASP A 601 -11.33 -96.28 87.29
C ASP A 601 -10.70 -97.05 88.48
N LEU A 602 -9.74 -96.45 89.19
CA LEU A 602 -9.14 -97.03 90.42
C LEU A 602 -10.17 -97.19 91.54
N PHE A 603 -11.07 -96.22 91.71
CA PHE A 603 -12.17 -96.34 92.69
C PHE A 603 -13.15 -97.44 92.32
N GLN A 604 -13.52 -97.57 91.04
CA GLN A 604 -14.37 -98.65 90.55
C GLN A 604 -13.71 -100.02 90.75
N GLU A 605 -12.42 -100.14 90.46
CA GLU A 605 -11.65 -101.38 90.71
C GLU A 605 -11.66 -101.74 92.20
N LYS A 606 -11.44 -100.76 93.09
CA LYS A 606 -11.49 -100.97 94.54
C LYS A 606 -12.89 -101.35 95.02
N LEU A 607 -13.95 -100.74 94.48
CA LEU A 607 -15.34 -101.09 94.77
C LEU A 607 -15.64 -102.52 94.32
N ALA A 608 -15.27 -102.91 93.10
CA ALA A 608 -15.43 -104.27 92.59
C ALA A 608 -14.65 -105.29 93.42
N PHE A 609 -13.43 -104.96 93.87
CA PHE A 609 -12.66 -105.80 94.80
C PHE A 609 -13.37 -105.98 96.14
N LEU A 610 -13.88 -104.90 96.73
CA LEU A 610 -14.63 -104.95 97.99
C LEU A 610 -15.94 -105.74 97.83
N GLU A 611 -16.64 -105.56 96.72
CA GLU A 611 -17.84 -106.33 96.38
C GLU A 611 -17.53 -107.82 96.25
N ASN A 612 -16.46 -108.19 95.57
CA ASN A 612 -15.97 -109.57 95.51
C ASN A 612 -15.61 -110.12 96.90
N GLN A 613 -15.01 -109.32 97.77
CA GLN A 613 -14.77 -109.70 99.16
C GLN A 613 -16.10 -109.91 99.93
N LEU A 614 -17.06 -109.01 99.75
CA LEU A 614 -18.38 -109.09 100.37
C LEU A 614 -19.13 -110.32 99.91
N THR A 615 -19.10 -110.66 98.62
CA THR A 615 -19.72 -111.87 98.09
C THR A 615 -19.03 -113.13 98.60
N LEU A 616 -17.70 -113.14 98.73
CA LEU A 616 -16.96 -114.24 99.36
C LEU A 616 -17.36 -114.41 100.84
N LYS A 617 -17.42 -113.30 101.60
CA LYS A 617 -17.86 -113.31 103.00
C LYS A 617 -19.32 -113.72 103.14
N SER A 618 -20.18 -113.26 102.24
CA SER A 618 -21.58 -113.67 102.14
C SER A 618 -21.70 -115.17 101.86
N LYS A 619 -20.90 -115.72 100.94
CA LYS A 619 -20.82 -117.18 100.70
C LYS A 619 -20.30 -117.93 101.92
N GLN A 620 -19.30 -117.40 102.65
CA GLN A 620 -18.85 -117.99 103.92
C GLN A 620 -19.98 -117.99 104.95
N ILE A 621 -20.70 -116.89 105.10
CA ILE A 621 -21.87 -116.78 105.97
C ILE A 621 -22.94 -117.79 105.56
N GLU A 622 -23.20 -117.96 104.26
CA GLU A 622 -24.18 -118.93 103.77
C GLU A 622 -23.72 -120.39 103.95
N MET A 623 -22.41 -120.64 103.86
CA MET A 623 -21.81 -121.92 104.26
C MET A 623 -22.00 -122.18 105.75
N PHE A 624 -21.68 -121.21 106.61
CA PHE A 624 -21.92 -121.30 108.05
C PHE A 624 -23.42 -121.46 108.34
N LYS A 625 -24.30 -120.79 107.59
CA LYS A 625 -25.76 -120.95 107.69
C LYS A 625 -26.19 -122.37 107.35
N LYS A 626 -25.70 -122.94 106.24
CA LYS A 626 -25.97 -124.33 105.86
C LYS A 626 -25.40 -125.32 106.85
N GLU A 627 -24.25 -125.02 107.46
CA GLU A 627 -23.65 -125.84 108.52
C GLU A 627 -24.48 -125.78 109.81
N VAL A 628 -24.97 -124.59 110.19
CA VAL A 628 -25.92 -124.42 111.30
C VAL A 628 -27.25 -125.12 111.00
N GLU A 629 -27.77 -125.05 109.77
CA GLU A 629 -28.94 -125.82 109.34
C GLU A 629 -28.67 -127.33 109.36
N ARG A 630 -27.45 -127.78 109.03
CA ARG A 630 -27.02 -129.18 109.16
C ARG A 630 -26.94 -129.63 110.62
N MET A 631 -26.37 -128.79 111.50
CA MET A 631 -26.35 -129.02 112.94
C MET A 631 -27.76 -129.09 113.51
N HIS A 632 -28.63 -128.16 113.12
CA HIS A 632 -30.05 -128.19 113.48
C HIS A 632 -30.74 -129.47 112.96
N LYS A 633 -30.38 -129.95 111.76
CA LYS A 633 -30.92 -131.18 111.17
C LYS A 633 -30.39 -132.46 111.84
N ILE A 634 -29.14 -132.48 112.29
CA ILE A 634 -28.55 -133.56 113.10
C ILE A 634 -29.22 -133.63 114.48
N GLU A 635 -29.59 -132.48 115.05
CA GLU A 635 -30.29 -132.38 116.32
C GLU A 635 -31.79 -132.74 116.20
N SER A 636 -32.39 -132.49 115.03
CA SER A 636 -33.76 -132.88 114.69
C SER A 636 -33.94 -134.38 114.36
N GLU A 637 -32.88 -135.13 114.08
CA GLU A 637 -32.96 -136.53 113.62
C GLU A 637 -32.55 -137.57 114.69
N ARG A 638 -32.35 -137.15 115.96
CA ARG A 638 -32.07 -138.05 117.10
C ARG A 638 -33.27 -138.35 118.03
N SER A 639 -34.50 -138.16 117.57
CA SER A 639 -35.68 -138.75 118.23
C SER A 639 -36.61 -139.45 117.22
N LYS A 640 -36.76 -140.76 117.42
CA LYS A 640 -37.76 -141.67 116.82
C LYS A 640 -37.76 -142.97 117.66
N PRO A 641 -38.84 -143.78 117.69
CA PRO A 641 -40.24 -143.48 118.04
C PRO A 641 -40.90 -144.63 118.89
N ILE A 642 -42.18 -144.52 119.27
CA ILE A 642 -43.21 -145.55 119.65
C ILE A 642 -44.31 -144.75 120.41
N ALA A 643 -45.64 -144.80 120.20
CA ALA A 643 -46.61 -145.44 119.31
C ALA A 643 -47.94 -144.65 119.53
N THR A 644 -48.56 -144.07 118.51
CA THR A 644 -49.78 -144.55 117.79
C THR A 644 -51.00 -144.91 118.66
N ASP A 645 -52.04 -144.08 118.50
CA ASP A 645 -53.39 -144.51 118.09
C ASP A 645 -54.22 -145.27 119.17
N ARG A 646 -54.71 -144.55 120.19
CA ARG A 646 -55.79 -145.03 121.09
C ARG A 646 -56.43 -144.04 122.09
N PHE A 647 -56.41 -142.71 121.89
CA PHE A 647 -56.93 -141.78 122.92
C PHE A 647 -57.99 -140.76 122.48
N GLU A 648 -58.14 -140.46 121.18
CA GLU A 648 -59.24 -139.59 120.71
C GLU A 648 -60.61 -140.32 120.74
N ASP A 649 -60.65 -141.63 120.45
CA ASP A 649 -61.87 -142.45 120.57
C ASP A 649 -62.28 -142.74 122.02
N PHE A 650 -61.34 -142.68 122.97
CA PHE A 650 -61.60 -142.89 124.40
C PHE A 650 -62.32 -141.70 125.05
N ILE A 651 -62.06 -140.48 124.57
CA ILE A 651 -62.73 -139.27 125.09
C ILE A 651 -64.17 -139.17 124.57
N SER A 652 -64.44 -139.60 123.32
CA SER A 652 -65.81 -139.61 122.77
C SER A 652 -66.69 -140.75 123.35
N GLN A 653 -66.10 -141.89 123.72
CA GLN A 653 -66.81 -142.97 124.42
C GLN A 653 -67.16 -142.59 125.87
N LYS A 654 -66.26 -141.88 126.57
CA LYS A 654 -66.51 -141.35 127.92
C LYS A 654 -67.63 -140.30 127.98
N GLU A 655 -67.87 -139.57 126.90
CA GLU A 655 -68.94 -138.57 126.81
C GLU A 655 -70.33 -139.22 126.61
N LYS A 656 -70.40 -140.37 125.94
CA LYS A 656 -71.63 -141.20 125.83
C LYS A 656 -71.98 -141.96 127.10
N ASP A 657 -70.98 -142.50 127.81
CA ASP A 657 -71.20 -143.23 129.06
C ASP A 657 -71.73 -142.29 130.17
N LEU A 658 -71.29 -141.02 130.19
CA LEU A 658 -71.81 -140.00 131.11
C LEU A 658 -73.23 -139.50 130.76
N GLN A 659 -73.67 -139.61 129.51
CA GLN A 659 -75.07 -139.31 129.13
C GLN A 659 -76.04 -140.44 129.50
N LEU A 660 -75.62 -141.70 129.40
CA LEU A 660 -76.43 -142.86 129.82
C LEU A 660 -76.53 -143.01 131.35
N GLU A 661 -75.50 -142.59 132.09
CA GLU A 661 -75.51 -142.65 133.56
C GLU A 661 -76.40 -141.56 134.19
N ILE A 662 -76.61 -140.43 133.50
CA ILE A 662 -77.59 -139.40 133.89
C ILE A 662 -79.04 -139.91 133.68
N GLU A 663 -79.30 -140.67 132.61
CA GLU A 663 -80.63 -141.26 132.31
C GLU A 663 -80.96 -142.47 133.24
N GLU A 664 -79.94 -143.15 133.76
CA GLU A 664 -80.04 -144.21 134.79
C GLU A 664 -80.30 -143.64 136.19
N LEU A 665 -79.71 -142.47 136.52
CA LEU A 665 -79.97 -141.73 137.77
C LEU A 665 -81.38 -141.13 137.81
N GLU A 666 -81.95 -140.73 136.66
CA GLU A 666 -83.35 -140.30 136.54
C GLU A 666 -84.34 -141.46 136.70
N ARG A 667 -84.03 -142.69 136.23
CA ARG A 667 -84.87 -143.89 136.47
C ARG A 667 -84.81 -144.42 137.91
N LYS A 668 -83.68 -144.24 138.60
CA LYS A 668 -83.53 -144.67 140.01
C LYS A 668 -84.13 -143.67 141.00
N LEU A 669 -84.26 -142.40 140.60
CA LEU A 669 -85.07 -141.40 141.29
C LEU A 669 -86.57 -141.76 141.28
N ASP A 670 -87.06 -142.46 140.25
CA ASP A 670 -88.46 -142.92 140.16
C ASP A 670 -88.80 -144.17 141.00
N VAL A 671 -87.80 -144.91 141.50
CA VAL A 671 -88.03 -146.10 142.36
C VAL A 671 -87.83 -145.78 143.85
N LEU A 672 -87.19 -144.65 144.17
CA LEU A 672 -87.10 -144.06 145.53
C LEU A 672 -88.36 -143.26 145.93
N VAL A 673 -89.53 -143.70 145.46
CA VAL A 673 -90.85 -143.18 145.90
C VAL A 673 -91.65 -144.18 146.76
N LEU A 674 -91.17 -145.41 147.01
CA LEU A 674 -91.84 -146.29 147.98
C LEU A 674 -90.85 -147.04 148.90
N LYS A 675 -90.81 -146.55 150.16
CA LYS A 675 -90.25 -147.14 151.40
C LYS A 675 -88.75 -146.87 151.65
N THR A 676 -88.28 -146.43 152.80
CA THR A 676 -88.87 -146.07 154.11
C THR A 676 -87.75 -145.42 154.94
N GLU A 677 -88.07 -144.32 155.62
CA GLU A 677 -87.74 -144.01 157.02
C GLU A 677 -86.42 -144.53 157.62
N ASN A 678 -85.47 -143.62 157.84
CA ASN A 678 -85.13 -143.09 159.18
C ASN A 678 -83.75 -142.42 159.20
N GLY A 679 -83.68 -141.27 159.87
CA GLY A 679 -82.48 -140.91 160.65
C GLY A 679 -81.48 -139.94 160.03
N GLN A 680 -81.92 -138.72 159.73
CA GLN A 680 -81.45 -137.46 160.37
C GLN A 680 -80.05 -137.44 161.05
N PHE A 681 -79.14 -136.57 160.58
CA PHE A 681 -78.60 -135.35 161.26
C PHE A 681 -77.28 -134.90 160.58
N ILE A 682 -77.25 -133.72 159.95
CA ILE A 682 -76.60 -132.44 160.37
C ILE A 682 -75.06 -132.50 160.52
N VAL A 683 -74.35 -131.47 159.99
CA VAL A 683 -73.40 -130.56 160.72
C VAL A 683 -72.18 -130.10 159.86
N HIS A 684 -72.21 -128.81 159.48
CA HIS A 684 -71.19 -127.74 159.66
C HIS A 684 -69.86 -127.61 158.83
N VAL A 685 -69.70 -126.40 158.24
CA VAL A 685 -68.72 -125.30 158.55
C VAL A 685 -67.22 -125.32 158.14
N CYS A 686 -66.74 -124.08 157.87
CA CYS A 686 -65.39 -123.45 157.91
C CYS A 686 -64.74 -123.11 156.54
N PHE A 687 -64.25 -121.89 156.20
CA PHE A 687 -63.36 -120.83 156.78
C PHE A 687 -61.82 -121.06 156.63
N LEU A 688 -61.08 -119.97 156.27
CA LEU A 688 -59.60 -119.69 156.40
C LEU A 688 -58.65 -120.33 155.34
N LYS A 689 -57.49 -119.81 154.89
CA LYS A 689 -56.65 -118.58 155.05
C LYS A 689 -55.47 -118.61 154.01
N ILE A 690 -55.11 -117.45 153.43
CA ILE A 690 -53.79 -116.72 153.40
C ILE A 690 -52.41 -117.46 153.27
N SER A 691 -51.56 -116.88 152.38
CA SER A 691 -50.08 -116.64 152.38
C SER A 691 -49.01 -117.64 151.84
N ASP A 692 -48.20 -117.05 150.94
CA ASP A 692 -46.71 -116.87 150.89
C ASP A 692 -45.72 -118.07 150.86
N TYR A 693 -44.83 -118.10 149.85
CA TYR A 693 -43.41 -117.66 149.95
C TYR A 693 -42.54 -117.91 148.68
N GLY A 694 -41.74 -116.89 148.29
CA GLY A 694 -40.33 -116.92 147.79
C GLY A 694 -40.06 -117.33 146.32
N ILE A 695 -39.42 -116.56 145.39
CA ILE A 695 -38.23 -115.66 145.33
C ILE A 695 -36.87 -116.39 145.27
N TRP A 696 -36.01 -115.99 144.30
CA TRP A 696 -34.54 -115.64 144.30
C TRP A 696 -34.02 -115.71 142.84
N PHE A 697 -33.06 -114.92 142.27
CA PHE A 697 -32.42 -113.61 142.50
C PHE A 697 -31.34 -113.40 141.37
N ALA A 698 -30.96 -112.14 141.12
CA ALA A 698 -29.64 -111.58 140.66
C ALA A 698 -29.04 -111.71 139.22
N ASP A 699 -28.67 -110.51 138.72
CA ASP A 699 -27.40 -110.07 138.08
C ASP A 699 -27.07 -110.34 136.59
N SER A 700 -26.46 -109.42 135.80
CA SER A 700 -26.18 -107.98 135.95
C SER A 700 -25.56 -107.35 134.67
N HIS A 701 -25.66 -106.01 134.61
CA HIS A 701 -24.85 -104.98 133.90
C HIS A 701 -25.32 -104.28 132.58
N LEU A 702 -26.08 -103.19 132.82
CA LEU A 702 -25.76 -101.74 132.64
C LEU A 702 -25.75 -101.00 131.28
N ALA A 703 -26.41 -99.83 131.33
CA ALA A 703 -26.57 -98.72 130.35
C ALA A 703 -25.52 -97.58 130.58
N PRO A 704 -25.73 -96.25 130.29
CA PRO A 704 -26.70 -95.49 129.47
C PRO A 704 -26.15 -94.20 128.75
N ALA A 705 -27.08 -93.35 128.24
CA ALA A 705 -27.07 -91.86 128.23
C ALA A 705 -26.49 -91.13 126.98
N LEU A 706 -26.98 -89.98 126.47
CA LEU A 706 -28.03 -89.00 126.84
C LEU A 706 -28.34 -88.03 125.66
N ALA A 707 -29.44 -87.28 125.78
CA ALA A 707 -29.95 -86.21 124.90
C ALA A 707 -29.64 -84.78 125.43
N ASN A 708 -29.84 -83.74 124.59
CA ASN A 708 -30.31 -82.34 124.83
C ASN A 708 -29.73 -81.39 123.74
N GLU A 709 -30.49 -80.62 122.94
CA GLU A 709 -31.40 -79.46 123.13
C GLU A 709 -30.77 -78.04 123.28
N LEU A 710 -31.18 -77.15 122.35
CA LEU A 710 -31.48 -75.69 122.42
C LEU A 710 -30.45 -74.66 122.96
N LYS A 711 -30.17 -73.57 122.19
CA LYS A 711 -30.77 -72.21 122.31
C LYS A 711 -29.98 -71.10 121.56
N THR A 712 -30.69 -70.42 120.66
CA THR A 712 -30.76 -68.97 120.32
C THR A 712 -29.65 -67.96 120.75
N ILE A 713 -29.24 -67.05 119.82
CA ILE A 713 -29.35 -65.56 119.87
C ILE A 713 -28.37 -64.82 118.91
N SER A 714 -28.96 -64.01 118.01
CA SER A 714 -28.58 -62.70 117.39
C SER A 714 -27.12 -62.33 117.04
N GLN A 715 -26.88 -61.82 115.82
CA GLN A 715 -26.81 -60.37 115.50
C GLN A 715 -26.46 -60.08 114.01
N LEU A 716 -27.26 -59.19 113.43
CA LEU A 716 -27.04 -58.38 112.20
C LEU A 716 -26.17 -57.15 112.58
N PRO A 717 -25.54 -56.39 111.65
CA PRO A 717 -26.30 -55.49 110.74
C PRO A 717 -25.68 -55.13 109.36
N LYS A 718 -26.59 -54.72 108.45
CA LYS A 718 -26.63 -53.53 107.54
C LYS A 718 -25.28 -52.99 106.98
N CYS A 719 -25.10 -52.67 105.70
CA CYS A 719 -25.82 -51.68 104.87
C CYS A 719 -25.36 -51.73 103.38
N VAL A 720 -26.25 -51.27 102.51
CA VAL A 720 -26.21 -50.88 101.06
C VAL A 720 -25.63 -49.43 100.94
N PRO A 721 -25.41 -48.70 99.78
CA PRO A 721 -25.66 -48.93 98.33
C PRO A 721 -24.53 -48.53 97.32
N SER A 722 -24.84 -48.73 96.01
CA SER A 722 -24.49 -47.91 94.82
C SER A 722 -23.01 -47.67 94.50
N GLN A 723 -22.53 -47.91 93.27
CA GLN A 723 -22.96 -47.29 92.01
C GLN A 723 -22.42 -48.10 90.82
#